data_AF-A0AAT9RXR7-F1
#
_entry.id   AF-A0AAT9RXR7-F1
#
_cell.length_a   1.000
_cell.length_b   1.000
_cell.length_c   1.000
_cell.angle_alpha   90.00
_cell.angle_beta   90.00
_cell.angle_gamma   90.00
#
_symmetry.space_group_name_H-M   'P 1'
#
loop_
_entity.id
_entity.type
_entity.pdbx_description
1 polymer ?
#
loop_
_entity_poly.entity_id
_entity_poly.type
_entity_poly.pdbx_seq_one_letter_code
_entity_poly.pdbx_strand_id
1 'polypeptide(L)'
;MSDSVADGPPARGDSEGSPATGVARLAELLGRANLGGGDQPTPIEFAEVLWLAQHIRPLELPGSVPRSEHPAAAVPEAAVPPERTERPRSDSRTAPSQPAPSVTPPASSRSADDRVPLHLPDLPRTPATRTGTHTPLLAPAPPLLSHPLSLQRALRPLKRRVPAPVGLELDEKATAHLIARPGTPPRWWLPVLRPVAERWLTLHIVYDAGPTMPVWSPLIRELHTALAQSGVFRTVELNRLATDGTLRGSGSQYSYAAGRTVTLLISDCMGPQWRGGAAGSRWYRTLRRWCARMPVAVIQPLPERLWRTTALPAETARIGGPSPAAPNSSYDVESFVLEGAEPWALPVPVLEASAPWLANWSRLLHAGRVPGSVALLGTAPPPSPVDDRGRGDVERLSPEELLLRFRSLASPEAFRLAGHLAVGRPRLPVMRLVQAAIERDPRPQHLAEVILSGMLRSVPGPPGSYAFRPGVRNALLRTLPRSARHLTAELLTRMGELIDERAGLAPGSFTVTAPGGTDATAEGEPFAVVREESVRRMGGTVPEDPRLVLGAYRKVRELWHGSKVWQAEDTRSGRTVAMYRYEVGPDQHETFLDRARALADVRHPNIVGVHVFGLWEGNAWLVTEFVEGVTLAELTAEGGVRLPYWMLTSVANQVAQCLTVVHGHGLAHGRLTPNCLLLCPDGTVKVTRFALERTRTDSESRDLNDLGRLLSESLGGAATAEHLGPADTELPRSRRAFREPFADAVEDLLSADLDRQRRGRDRFTSLTFDKHTAAAGDPYGYRLLGPVRITRNGGPLPVLPPQEQALLCMLLLRSGRTVTHRELAEGLWGERLPEHADRELARHASRLRHTLGAGILATTSGGYALYATPRTIDVNQCEEFAARAEFRREDGETSAAREFVQYALDLWRGEPLDGVPGPAADAARVRLRTLRLDLCATRAELDLENGDFAQATTDLDALLRAHPARADFRRLHMLALRGQGRIDEAIESYEAYRAHRRQGEPDPAPDALYRELLDARESGRTAITIETAPPDAHKQVLRDLDRTLPSLLSLSGLAPDQYEILGHTNGYLIRAEPEASLRSVLAALDPVLRRLPHDLGQLTAPPTVRVTCWQAFPTGHPATPPDVRAALDHIPGTVLIVISPGLHRELTADGPSADAARFQPLHGEGADQPPLAWYRVLETSEPDT
;
A
#
# COMPACT_ATOMS: atom_id res chain seq x y z
N MET A 1 55.40 -18.67 -59.55
CA MET A 1 54.54 -17.63 -60.14
C MET A 1 53.51 -17.24 -59.09
N SER A 2 53.37 -15.99 -58.67
CA SER A 2 54.30 -14.86 -58.79
C SER A 2 53.76 -13.73 -57.91
N ASP A 3 54.58 -13.25 -56.97
CA ASP A 3 54.68 -11.86 -56.50
C ASP A 3 53.42 -11.21 -55.85
N SER A 4 53.51 -10.39 -54.80
CA SER A 4 54.66 -9.74 -54.15
C SER A 4 54.51 -9.76 -52.62
N VAL A 5 55.63 -9.73 -51.89
CA VAL A 5 55.68 -9.73 -50.41
C VAL A 5 56.63 -8.63 -49.93
N ALA A 6 56.15 -7.83 -48.98
CA ALA A 6 56.92 -7.01 -48.03
C ALA A 6 56.02 -6.90 -46.78
N ASP A 7 56.32 -7.41 -45.59
CA ASP A 7 57.58 -7.56 -44.83
C ASP A 7 58.08 -6.27 -44.17
N GLY A 8 58.43 -6.38 -42.89
CA GLY A 8 58.63 -5.30 -41.92
C GLY A 8 58.93 -5.88 -40.54
N PRO A 9 60.11 -5.61 -39.94
CA PRO A 9 60.67 -6.48 -38.89
C PRO A 9 60.16 -6.21 -37.46
N PRO A 10 60.24 -7.21 -36.56
CA PRO A 10 59.78 -7.10 -35.18
C PRO A 10 60.82 -6.48 -34.24
N ALA A 11 60.35 -5.72 -33.23
CA ALA A 11 61.18 -5.17 -32.17
C ALA A 11 60.65 -5.56 -30.77
N ARG A 12 61.48 -6.35 -30.09
CA ARG A 12 61.38 -6.88 -28.71
C ARG A 12 60.61 -5.99 -27.71
N GLY A 13 59.65 -6.59 -27.01
CA GLY A 13 59.28 -6.18 -25.66
C GLY A 13 59.83 -7.22 -24.69
N ASP A 14 60.80 -6.83 -23.86
CA ASP A 14 61.29 -7.64 -22.74
C ASP A 14 60.59 -7.22 -21.44
N SER A 15 60.24 -8.18 -20.59
CA SER A 15 59.32 -7.97 -19.45
C SER A 15 59.82 -8.62 -18.16
N GLU A 16 60.19 -7.79 -17.19
CA GLU A 16 60.47 -8.17 -15.80
C GLU A 16 59.88 -7.09 -14.86
N GLY A 17 59.25 -7.41 -13.74
CA GLY A 17 58.82 -8.73 -13.27
C GLY A 17 57.87 -8.59 -12.08
N SER A 18 56.70 -9.22 -12.16
CA SER A 18 55.74 -9.34 -11.06
C SER A 18 55.33 -10.82 -10.95
N PRO A 19 55.21 -11.41 -9.75
CA PRO A 19 54.95 -12.83 -9.60
C PRO A 19 53.60 -13.21 -10.24
N ALA A 20 53.66 -13.88 -11.39
CA ALA A 20 52.48 -14.28 -12.14
C ALA A 20 51.69 -15.34 -11.36
N THR A 21 50.62 -14.93 -10.71
CA THR A 21 49.60 -15.82 -10.13
C THR A 21 49.24 -16.92 -11.13
N GLY A 22 49.11 -18.16 -10.66
CA GLY A 22 48.88 -19.34 -11.53
C GLY A 22 47.73 -19.16 -12.53
N VAL A 23 46.69 -18.39 -12.15
CA VAL A 23 45.57 -17.97 -12.99
C VAL A 23 45.98 -17.33 -14.33
N ALA A 24 47.03 -16.49 -14.36
CA ALA A 24 47.50 -15.85 -15.59
C ALA A 24 48.13 -16.87 -16.56
N ARG A 25 48.95 -17.79 -16.02
CA ARG A 25 49.56 -18.90 -16.76
C ARG A 25 48.50 -19.93 -17.20
N LEU A 26 47.44 -20.08 -16.42
CA LEU A 26 46.27 -20.89 -16.76
C LEU A 26 45.49 -20.28 -17.95
N ALA A 27 45.26 -18.97 -17.93
CA ALA A 27 44.62 -18.25 -19.04
C ALA A 27 45.46 -18.34 -20.33
N GLU A 28 46.79 -18.29 -20.22
CA GLU A 28 47.71 -18.48 -21.35
C GLU A 28 47.65 -19.92 -21.91
N LEU A 29 47.62 -20.94 -21.05
CA LEU A 29 47.49 -22.34 -21.44
C LEU A 29 46.12 -22.66 -22.06
N LEU A 30 45.02 -22.19 -21.46
CA LEU A 30 43.66 -22.32 -21.99
C LEU A 30 43.52 -21.56 -23.32
N GLY A 31 44.14 -20.38 -23.44
CA GLY A 31 44.23 -19.63 -24.69
C GLY A 31 44.94 -20.41 -25.80
N ARG A 32 46.04 -21.11 -25.49
CA ARG A 32 46.72 -22.00 -26.46
C ARG A 32 45.91 -23.24 -26.81
N ALA A 33 45.25 -23.87 -25.84
CA ALA A 33 44.39 -25.04 -26.09
C ALA A 33 43.23 -24.71 -27.04
N ASN A 34 42.60 -23.54 -26.85
CA ASN A 34 41.44 -23.09 -27.64
C ASN A 34 41.80 -22.62 -29.07
N LEU A 35 43.09 -22.64 -29.46
CA LEU A 35 43.56 -22.45 -30.84
C LEU A 35 43.72 -23.78 -31.61
N GLY A 36 43.62 -24.93 -30.94
CA GLY A 36 43.97 -26.25 -31.48
C GLY A 36 42.81 -27.08 -32.08
N GLY A 37 41.59 -26.55 -32.14
CA GLY A 37 40.45 -27.22 -32.78
C GLY A 37 39.92 -28.50 -32.11
N GLY A 38 40.42 -28.85 -30.91
CA GLY A 38 39.91 -29.95 -30.10
C GLY A 38 38.65 -29.59 -29.29
N ASP A 39 37.99 -30.60 -28.73
CA ASP A 39 36.83 -30.42 -27.85
C ASP A 39 37.17 -29.58 -26.61
N GLN A 40 36.20 -28.81 -26.11
CA GLN A 40 36.43 -27.98 -24.93
C GLN A 40 36.40 -28.80 -23.64
N PRO A 41 37.31 -28.53 -22.67
CA PRO A 41 37.37 -29.26 -21.42
C PRO A 41 36.05 -29.16 -20.65
N THR A 42 35.61 -30.29 -20.10
CA THR A 42 34.37 -30.38 -19.33
C THR A 42 34.45 -29.57 -18.03
N PRO A 43 33.31 -29.23 -17.39
CA PRO A 43 33.32 -28.47 -16.13
C PRO A 43 34.09 -29.13 -14.98
N ILE A 44 34.29 -30.46 -15.02
CA ILE A 44 35.10 -31.20 -14.04
C ILE A 44 36.59 -31.03 -14.33
N GLU A 45 37.03 -31.29 -15.57
CA GLU A 45 38.42 -31.09 -15.98
C GLU A 45 38.85 -29.62 -15.79
N PHE A 46 37.97 -28.67 -16.06
CA PHE A 46 38.22 -27.24 -15.81
C PHE A 46 38.39 -26.93 -14.31
N ALA A 47 37.64 -27.60 -13.43
CA ALA A 47 37.78 -27.47 -11.98
C ALA A 47 39.06 -28.15 -11.45
N GLU A 48 39.44 -29.31 -11.99
CA GLU A 48 40.68 -30.01 -11.65
C GLU A 48 41.93 -29.23 -12.12
N VAL A 49 41.87 -28.64 -13.31
CA VAL A 49 42.91 -27.73 -13.84
C VAL A 49 43.02 -26.45 -12.99
N LEU A 50 41.90 -25.88 -12.53
CA LEU A 50 41.90 -24.77 -11.56
C LEU A 50 42.47 -25.18 -10.19
N TRP A 51 42.19 -26.41 -9.73
CA TRP A 51 42.69 -26.94 -8.47
C TRP A 51 44.20 -27.20 -8.52
N LEU A 52 44.71 -27.83 -9.58
CA LEU A 52 46.15 -28.01 -9.80
C LEU A 52 46.89 -26.67 -9.88
N ALA A 53 46.31 -25.66 -10.53
CA ALA A 53 46.88 -24.31 -10.63
C ALA A 53 47.02 -23.59 -9.27
N GLN A 54 46.34 -24.04 -8.22
CA GLN A 54 46.47 -23.51 -6.85
C GLN A 54 47.58 -24.22 -6.04
N HIS A 55 48.06 -25.38 -6.47
CA HIS A 55 48.99 -26.23 -5.71
C HIS A 55 50.43 -26.27 -6.27
N ILE A 56 50.67 -25.79 -7.49
CA ILE A 56 52.00 -25.73 -8.10
C ILE A 56 52.75 -24.48 -7.61
N ARG A 57 53.84 -24.67 -6.85
CA ARG A 57 54.76 -23.58 -6.49
C ARG A 57 55.67 -23.17 -7.67
N PRO A 58 56.00 -21.89 -7.85
CA PRO A 58 57.07 -21.47 -8.75
C PRO A 58 58.44 -21.97 -8.26
N LEU A 59 59.36 -22.25 -9.20
CA LEU A 59 60.80 -22.23 -8.90
C LEU A 59 61.30 -20.78 -9.00
N GLU A 60 62.22 -20.42 -8.11
CA GLU A 60 62.87 -19.10 -8.11
C GLU A 60 64.11 -19.08 -9.03
N LEU A 61 64.36 -17.92 -9.65
CA LEU A 61 65.65 -17.52 -10.19
C LEU A 61 65.97 -16.08 -9.73
N PRO A 62 67.23 -15.73 -9.41
CA PRO A 62 67.48 -14.59 -8.52
C PRO A 62 67.91 -13.28 -9.21
N GLY A 63 67.17 -12.21 -8.89
CA GLY A 63 67.78 -10.94 -8.43
C GLY A 63 67.93 -9.77 -9.42
N SER A 64 67.41 -8.61 -9.02
CA SER A 64 68.00 -7.29 -9.29
C SER A 64 67.57 -6.28 -8.19
N VAL A 65 68.19 -5.09 -8.14
CA VAL A 65 68.31 -4.23 -6.94
C VAL A 65 67.84 -2.78 -7.23
N PRO A 66 67.15 -2.07 -6.30
CA PRO A 66 66.57 -0.74 -6.54
C PRO A 66 67.58 0.42 -6.60
N ARG A 67 67.12 1.60 -7.05
CA ARG A 67 67.85 2.89 -7.08
C ARG A 67 66.96 4.08 -6.68
N SER A 68 67.59 5.24 -6.41
CA SER A 68 67.13 6.21 -5.41
C SER A 68 67.22 7.70 -5.81
N GLU A 69 66.29 8.50 -5.24
CA GLU A 69 66.44 9.86 -4.65
C GLU A 69 67.07 11.07 -5.41
N HIS A 70 66.22 12.12 -5.61
CA HIS A 70 66.45 13.56 -5.23
C HIS A 70 67.46 14.46 -6.03
N PRO A 71 67.55 15.82 -5.81
CA PRO A 71 66.52 16.85 -5.50
C PRO A 71 66.70 18.30 -6.11
N ALA A 72 65.64 19.13 -6.00
CA ALA A 72 65.60 20.60 -5.65
C ALA A 72 66.17 21.78 -6.52
N ALA A 73 65.84 23.02 -6.06
CA ALA A 73 66.25 24.41 -6.46
C ALA A 73 65.42 25.15 -7.57
N ALA A 74 65.13 26.47 -7.54
CA ALA A 74 65.22 27.56 -6.51
C ALA A 74 64.33 28.80 -6.88
N VAL A 75 64.29 29.85 -6.03
CA VAL A 75 63.47 31.12 -6.15
C VAL A 75 64.37 32.37 -6.34
N PRO A 76 63.87 33.54 -6.79
CA PRO A 76 63.74 34.72 -5.88
C PRO A 76 62.54 35.70 -6.19
N GLU A 77 62.57 36.94 -5.67
CA GLU A 77 61.40 37.74 -5.19
C GLU A 77 61.47 39.27 -5.51
N ALA A 78 60.40 40.04 -5.18
CA ALA A 78 60.24 41.52 -5.10
C ALA A 78 59.93 42.31 -6.42
N ALA A 79 59.39 43.55 -6.47
CA ALA A 79 59.04 44.58 -5.46
C ALA A 79 57.84 45.52 -5.89
N VAL A 80 57.48 46.53 -5.06
CA VAL A 80 56.30 47.48 -5.08
C VAL A 80 56.70 48.78 -4.29
N PRO A 81 56.15 50.04 -4.37
CA PRO A 81 54.87 50.65 -4.89
C PRO A 81 55.15 51.82 -5.94
N PRO A 82 54.60 53.08 -6.02
CA PRO A 82 53.47 53.82 -5.36
C PRO A 82 52.61 54.85 -6.22
N GLU A 83 51.75 55.66 -5.56
CA GLU A 83 51.11 56.99 -5.90
C GLU A 83 50.14 57.14 -7.11
N ARG A 84 48.88 57.65 -6.98
CA ARG A 84 48.27 58.99 -6.66
C ARG A 84 48.16 59.96 -7.88
N THR A 85 47.12 60.81 -8.06
CA THR A 85 45.99 61.24 -7.17
C THR A 85 44.58 60.85 -7.75
N GLU A 86 43.52 61.64 -8.07
CA GLU A 86 43.13 63.08 -8.01
C GLU A 86 41.56 63.22 -7.99
N ARG A 87 40.96 64.44 -8.03
CA ARG A 87 39.50 64.78 -8.10
C ARG A 87 39.24 66.26 -8.45
N PRO A 88 38.20 66.56 -9.27
CA PRO A 88 37.12 67.49 -8.85
C PRO A 88 35.69 67.01 -9.22
N ARG A 89 34.66 67.04 -8.36
CA ARG A 89 33.86 68.18 -7.81
C ARG A 89 32.91 68.88 -8.79
N SER A 90 31.60 68.79 -8.51
CA SER A 90 30.68 69.96 -8.44
C SER A 90 29.46 69.62 -7.57
N ASP A 91 28.87 70.63 -6.92
CA ASP A 91 27.72 70.54 -6.00
C ASP A 91 26.65 71.56 -6.41
N SER A 92 25.36 71.25 -6.22
CA SER A 92 24.33 72.28 -5.96
C SER A 92 23.09 71.67 -5.28
N ARG A 93 22.60 72.34 -4.22
CA ARG A 93 21.37 72.00 -3.48
C ARG A 93 20.45 73.20 -3.42
N THR A 94 19.16 73.02 -3.75
CA THR A 94 18.07 73.79 -3.12
C THR A 94 16.76 72.99 -3.17
N ALA A 95 15.77 73.39 -2.36
CA ALA A 95 14.50 72.69 -2.13
C ALA A 95 13.32 73.69 -2.12
N PRO A 96 12.18 73.44 -1.45
CA PRO A 96 11.08 72.60 -1.90
C PRO A 96 9.75 73.38 -2.07
N SER A 97 8.73 72.80 -2.73
CA SER A 97 7.36 73.31 -2.67
C SER A 97 6.25 72.27 -2.93
N GLN A 98 5.16 72.41 -2.17
CA GLN A 98 3.81 71.85 -2.32
C GLN A 98 2.84 72.98 -1.89
N PRO A 99 1.52 73.00 -2.24
CA PRO A 99 0.65 71.82 -2.41
C PRO A 99 -0.39 71.85 -3.56
N ALA A 100 -0.97 70.67 -3.83
CA ALA A 100 -2.40 70.34 -4.11
C ALA A 100 -3.31 71.20 -5.04
N PRO A 101 -4.45 70.66 -5.52
CA PRO A 101 -4.72 69.28 -5.97
C PRO A 101 -5.41 69.22 -7.36
N SER A 102 -5.33 68.07 -8.04
CA SER A 102 -6.18 67.77 -9.21
C SER A 102 -6.61 66.30 -9.22
N VAL A 103 -7.93 66.07 -9.34
CA VAL A 103 -8.62 64.79 -9.10
C VAL A 103 -8.12 63.65 -10.02
N THR A 104 -7.61 62.58 -9.42
CA THR A 104 -7.53 61.27 -10.07
C THR A 104 -8.90 60.61 -10.03
N PRO A 105 -9.45 60.08 -11.14
CA PRO A 105 -10.59 59.15 -11.07
C PRO A 105 -10.17 57.88 -10.30
N PRO A 106 -11.11 57.19 -9.61
CA PRO A 106 -10.78 56.04 -8.78
C PRO A 106 -10.21 54.89 -9.62
N ALA A 107 -9.32 54.10 -9.01
CA ALA A 107 -8.65 52.99 -9.67
C ALA A 107 -9.67 52.00 -10.26
N SER A 108 -9.64 51.85 -11.59
CA SER A 108 -10.37 50.78 -12.27
C SER A 108 -9.89 49.43 -11.73
N SER A 109 -10.85 48.61 -11.29
CA SER A 109 -10.62 47.26 -10.76
C SER A 109 -9.63 46.46 -11.62
N ARG A 110 -8.66 45.79 -10.98
CA ARG A 110 -7.81 44.78 -11.65
C ARG A 110 -8.71 43.77 -12.37
N SER A 111 -8.64 43.72 -13.69
CA SER A 111 -9.44 42.81 -14.52
C SER A 111 -8.96 41.37 -14.35
N ALA A 112 -9.89 40.43 -14.28
CA ALA A 112 -9.65 39.07 -13.79
C ALA A 112 -9.00 38.10 -14.82
N ASP A 113 -8.03 38.54 -15.61
CA ASP A 113 -7.35 37.67 -16.58
C ASP A 113 -5.88 38.07 -16.90
N ASP A 114 -5.05 38.23 -15.86
CA ASP A 114 -3.60 38.24 -16.00
C ASP A 114 -3.13 36.84 -16.48
N ARG A 115 -3.01 36.69 -17.80
CA ARG A 115 -2.61 35.45 -18.47
C ARG A 115 -1.20 35.52 -19.03
N VAL A 116 -0.43 34.46 -18.78
CA VAL A 116 0.99 34.35 -19.15
C VAL A 116 1.15 33.31 -20.27
N PRO A 117 1.83 33.66 -21.38
CA PRO A 117 2.15 32.69 -22.43
C PRO A 117 3.26 31.74 -22.00
N LEU A 118 3.08 30.44 -22.26
CA LEU A 118 4.09 29.42 -22.05
C LEU A 118 4.77 29.03 -23.36
N HIS A 119 6.09 28.96 -23.32
CA HIS A 119 6.94 28.56 -24.43
C HIS A 119 7.65 27.24 -24.10
N LEU A 120 8.03 26.50 -25.13
CA LEU A 120 8.91 25.33 -24.97
C LEU A 120 10.37 25.79 -24.95
N PRO A 121 11.24 25.27 -24.05
CA PRO A 121 12.66 25.58 -24.09
C PRO A 121 13.26 25.12 -25.43
N ASP A 122 13.98 26.01 -26.10
CA ASP A 122 14.72 25.68 -27.32
C ASP A 122 15.88 24.73 -27.01
N LEU A 123 16.37 24.04 -28.05
CA LEU A 123 17.57 23.21 -27.93
C LEU A 123 18.79 24.09 -27.63
N PRO A 124 19.80 23.59 -26.88
CA PRO A 124 21.00 24.36 -26.57
C PRO A 124 21.76 24.72 -27.86
N ARG A 125 21.59 25.96 -28.31
CA ARG A 125 22.48 26.63 -29.24
C ARG A 125 23.69 27.17 -28.48
N THR A 126 24.77 27.43 -29.20
CA THR A 126 26.02 27.96 -28.66
C THR A 126 25.79 29.23 -27.82
N PRO A 127 26.60 29.45 -26.76
CA PRO A 127 26.37 30.51 -25.79
C PRO A 127 26.60 31.91 -26.39
N ALA A 128 25.56 32.46 -26.98
CA ALA A 128 25.50 33.83 -27.48
C ALA A 128 24.35 34.58 -26.80
N THR A 129 24.71 35.55 -25.95
CA THR A 129 23.91 36.70 -25.49
C THR A 129 22.38 36.63 -25.69
N ARG A 130 21.66 36.27 -24.62
CA ARG A 130 20.22 36.57 -24.46
C ARG A 130 20.01 37.35 -23.17
N THR A 131 19.71 38.64 -23.29
CA THR A 131 19.44 39.57 -22.19
C THR A 131 17.96 39.53 -21.77
N GLY A 132 17.42 38.32 -21.55
CA GLY A 132 16.00 38.11 -21.26
C GLY A 132 15.79 37.17 -20.07
N THR A 133 15.10 37.67 -19.04
CA THR A 133 14.67 36.91 -17.86
C THR A 133 13.53 35.95 -18.23
N HIS A 134 13.86 34.69 -18.51
CA HIS A 134 12.88 33.62 -18.72
C HIS A 134 12.94 32.61 -17.58
N THR A 135 11.82 32.40 -16.89
CA THR A 135 11.75 31.47 -15.75
C THR A 135 11.41 30.05 -16.24
N PRO A 136 12.24 29.04 -15.97
CA PRO A 136 11.91 27.65 -16.27
C PRO A 136 10.92 27.10 -15.23
N LEU A 137 9.86 26.45 -15.70
CA LEU A 137 8.81 25.83 -14.88
C LEU A 137 8.62 24.36 -15.28
N LEU A 138 7.91 23.57 -14.47
CA LEU A 138 7.53 22.20 -14.83
C LEU A 138 6.00 22.09 -15.00
N ALA A 139 5.55 21.89 -16.24
CA ALA A 139 4.12 21.79 -16.55
C ALA A 139 3.58 20.36 -16.32
N PRO A 140 2.41 20.19 -15.67
CA PRO A 140 1.72 18.91 -15.62
C PRO A 140 1.23 18.50 -17.01
N ALA A 141 1.12 17.20 -17.25
CA ALA A 141 0.53 16.63 -18.47
C ALA A 141 -0.73 15.81 -18.12
N PRO A 142 -1.73 15.72 -19.00
CA PRO A 142 -2.91 14.88 -18.78
C PRO A 142 -2.51 13.40 -18.62
N PRO A 143 -3.05 12.64 -17.64
CA PRO A 143 -2.73 11.23 -17.45
C PRO A 143 -3.11 10.39 -18.69
N LEU A 144 -2.49 9.22 -18.85
CA LEU A 144 -2.86 8.23 -19.88
C LEU A 144 -3.84 7.17 -19.36
N LEU A 145 -4.01 7.03 -18.04
CA LEU A 145 -5.05 6.22 -17.42
C LEU A 145 -6.22 7.07 -16.89
N SER A 146 -7.36 7.04 -17.58
CA SER A 146 -8.56 7.79 -17.16
C SER A 146 -9.17 7.30 -15.83
N HIS A 147 -9.06 6.00 -15.49
CA HIS A 147 -9.79 5.38 -14.37
C HIS A 147 -8.97 4.34 -13.58
N PRO A 148 -7.89 4.73 -12.87
CA PRO A 148 -7.00 3.77 -12.18
C PRO A 148 -7.69 2.93 -11.09
N LEU A 149 -8.66 3.50 -10.35
CA LEU A 149 -9.43 2.76 -9.34
C LEU A 149 -10.25 1.60 -9.94
N SER A 150 -10.70 1.73 -11.19
CA SER A 150 -11.42 0.66 -11.89
C SER A 150 -10.50 -0.52 -12.24
N LEU A 151 -9.22 -0.25 -12.54
CA LEU A 151 -8.20 -1.30 -12.75
C LEU A 151 -7.95 -2.09 -11.45
N GLN A 152 -7.84 -1.38 -10.31
CA GLN A 152 -7.67 -2.02 -8.99
C GLN A 152 -8.89 -2.87 -8.61
N ARG A 153 -10.11 -2.38 -8.87
CA ARG A 153 -11.36 -3.14 -8.63
C ARG A 153 -11.43 -4.40 -9.48
N ALA A 154 -10.98 -4.35 -10.74
CA ALA A 154 -10.96 -5.50 -11.66
C ALA A 154 -10.06 -6.67 -11.20
N LEU A 155 -9.03 -6.39 -10.39
CA LEU A 155 -8.07 -7.39 -9.90
C LEU A 155 -8.40 -7.95 -8.51
N ARG A 156 -9.51 -7.53 -7.88
CA ARG A 156 -9.95 -8.04 -6.57
C ARG A 156 -10.02 -9.58 -6.47
N PRO A 157 -10.45 -10.35 -7.49
CA PRO A 157 -10.48 -11.83 -7.41
C PRO A 157 -9.10 -12.49 -7.22
N LEU A 158 -7.99 -11.76 -7.44
CA LEU A 158 -6.64 -12.24 -7.19
C LEU A 158 -6.13 -11.95 -5.77
N LYS A 159 -6.90 -11.28 -4.88
CA LYS A 159 -6.47 -10.87 -3.52
C LYS A 159 -6.38 -12.03 -2.50
N ARG A 160 -5.91 -13.21 -2.92
CA ARG A 160 -5.81 -14.45 -2.12
C ARG A 160 -4.51 -14.50 -1.29
N ARG A 161 -4.58 -15.09 -0.09
CA ARG A 161 -3.43 -15.55 0.71
C ARG A 161 -3.17 -17.05 0.52
N VAL A 162 -1.93 -17.48 0.66
CA VAL A 162 -1.48 -18.89 0.67
C VAL A 162 -0.31 -19.07 1.67
N PRO A 163 -0.03 -20.30 2.13
CA PRO A 163 1.18 -20.57 2.91
C PRO A 163 2.45 -20.27 2.10
N ALA A 164 3.42 -19.61 2.74
CA ALA A 164 4.71 -19.29 2.15
C ALA A 164 5.57 -20.55 1.92
N PRO A 165 6.46 -20.57 0.90
CA PRO A 165 7.31 -21.72 0.61
C PRO A 165 8.57 -21.73 1.49
N VAL A 166 8.90 -20.60 2.09
CA VAL A 166 10.02 -20.35 3.00
C VAL A 166 9.51 -19.33 4.03
N GLY A 167 9.89 -19.50 5.30
CA GLY A 167 9.32 -18.75 6.41
C GLY A 167 8.28 -19.58 7.15
N LEU A 168 8.66 -20.04 8.33
CA LEU A 168 7.80 -20.76 9.26
C LEU A 168 7.49 -19.84 10.45
N GLU A 169 6.21 -19.64 10.74
CA GLU A 169 5.75 -19.08 12.00
C GLU A 169 5.48 -20.20 13.02
N LEU A 170 5.52 -19.83 14.30
CA LEU A 170 5.11 -20.71 15.38
C LEU A 170 3.59 -20.94 15.29
N ASP A 171 3.14 -22.18 15.13
CA ASP A 171 1.76 -22.51 15.44
C ASP A 171 1.65 -22.63 16.96
N GLU A 172 1.40 -21.49 17.60
CA GLU A 172 1.31 -21.35 19.05
C GLU A 172 0.26 -22.31 19.64
N LYS A 173 -0.85 -22.52 18.91
CA LYS A 173 -1.99 -23.34 19.35
C LYS A 173 -1.72 -24.83 19.23
N ALA A 174 -1.11 -25.28 18.13
CA ALA A 174 -0.68 -26.67 17.96
C ALA A 174 0.53 -27.00 18.85
N THR A 175 1.43 -26.04 19.09
CA THR A 175 2.54 -26.19 20.05
C THR A 175 2.01 -26.36 21.47
N ALA A 176 1.07 -25.52 21.90
CA ALA A 176 0.41 -25.67 23.20
C ALA A 176 -0.31 -27.03 23.33
N HIS A 177 -1.03 -27.48 22.30
CA HIS A 177 -1.66 -28.80 22.29
C HIS A 177 -0.65 -29.96 22.35
N LEU A 178 0.51 -29.84 21.70
CA LEU A 178 1.56 -30.85 21.75
C LEU A 178 2.22 -30.93 23.14
N ILE A 179 2.42 -29.78 23.80
CA ILE A 179 2.92 -29.70 25.18
C ILE A 179 1.89 -30.20 26.20
N ALA A 180 0.60 -29.96 25.95
CA ALA A 180 -0.50 -30.37 26.83
C ALA A 180 -0.87 -31.87 26.75
N ARG A 181 -0.31 -32.64 25.80
CA ARG A 181 -0.57 -34.07 25.69
C ARG A 181 0.06 -34.85 26.86
N PRO A 182 -0.74 -35.61 27.65
CA PRO A 182 -0.19 -36.42 28.74
C PRO A 182 0.86 -37.42 28.24
N GLY A 183 2.00 -37.49 28.93
CA GLY A 183 3.05 -38.50 28.70
C GLY A 183 4.26 -38.04 27.88
N THR A 184 4.29 -36.83 27.32
CA THR A 184 5.48 -36.31 26.61
C THR A 184 6.53 -35.80 27.61
N PRO A 185 7.75 -36.39 27.70
CA PRO A 185 8.73 -36.04 28.72
C PRO A 185 9.39 -34.66 28.46
N PRO A 186 9.65 -33.85 29.51
CA PRO A 186 9.90 -32.41 29.39
C PRO A 186 11.33 -32.02 28.93
N ARG A 187 12.06 -32.91 28.22
CA ARG A 187 13.45 -32.61 27.81
C ARG A 187 13.56 -31.89 26.47
N TRP A 188 12.62 -32.07 25.55
CA TRP A 188 12.61 -31.38 24.25
C TRP A 188 11.17 -31.07 23.80
N TRP A 189 10.66 -29.89 24.17
CA TRP A 189 9.44 -29.36 23.54
C TRP A 189 9.81 -28.75 22.19
N LEU A 190 9.52 -29.48 21.12
CA LEU A 190 9.70 -29.00 19.75
C LEU A 190 8.51 -28.11 19.37
N PRO A 191 8.72 -26.86 18.92
CA PRO A 191 7.64 -26.01 18.44
C PRO A 191 6.99 -26.64 17.20
N VAL A 192 5.66 -26.64 17.16
CA VAL A 192 4.92 -26.94 15.94
C VAL A 192 4.99 -25.69 15.07
N LEU A 193 5.49 -25.86 13.84
CA LEU A 193 5.73 -24.76 12.91
C LEU A 193 4.77 -24.87 11.72
N ARG A 194 4.18 -23.74 11.31
CA ARG A 194 3.35 -23.64 10.10
C ARG A 194 3.91 -22.58 9.15
N PRO A 195 3.67 -22.63 7.83
CA PRO A 195 4.22 -21.63 6.92
C PRO A 195 3.44 -20.31 7.02
N VAL A 196 4.17 -19.19 6.99
CA VAL A 196 3.61 -17.83 7.09
C VAL A 196 2.59 -17.55 5.98
N ALA A 197 1.49 -16.86 6.27
CA ALA A 197 0.49 -16.52 5.25
C ALA A 197 0.90 -15.30 4.38
N GLU A 198 1.22 -15.53 3.11
CA GLU A 198 1.61 -14.48 2.15
C GLU A 198 0.56 -14.25 1.05
N ARG A 199 0.60 -13.08 0.36
CA ARG A 199 -0.15 -12.90 -0.89
C ARG A 199 0.36 -13.88 -1.94
N TRP A 200 -0.55 -14.52 -2.68
CA TRP A 200 -0.18 -15.69 -3.47
C TRP A 200 0.65 -15.40 -4.73
N LEU A 201 0.47 -14.25 -5.38
CA LEU A 201 1.16 -13.91 -6.64
C LEU A 201 2.19 -12.79 -6.47
N THR A 202 3.32 -12.91 -7.16
CA THR A 202 4.25 -11.80 -7.45
C THR A 202 4.03 -11.32 -8.88
N LEU A 203 3.92 -10.00 -9.08
CA LEU A 203 3.74 -9.39 -10.40
C LEU A 203 5.03 -8.76 -10.91
N HIS A 204 5.47 -9.18 -12.09
CA HIS A 204 6.52 -8.50 -12.85
C HIS A 204 5.86 -7.64 -13.93
N ILE A 205 5.99 -6.33 -13.81
CA ILE A 205 5.70 -5.39 -14.91
C ILE A 205 7.00 -5.22 -15.69
N VAL A 206 7.05 -5.84 -16.85
CA VAL A 206 8.19 -5.73 -17.77
C VAL A 206 7.81 -4.71 -18.85
N TYR A 207 8.70 -3.78 -19.19
CA TYR A 207 8.47 -2.88 -20.32
C TYR A 207 9.62 -2.91 -21.33
N ASP A 208 9.25 -2.74 -22.59
CA ASP A 208 10.16 -2.76 -23.73
C ASP A 208 11.05 -1.49 -23.77
N ALA A 209 12.31 -1.64 -24.16
CA ALA A 209 13.30 -0.56 -24.31
C ALA A 209 13.39 0.03 -25.73
N GLY A 210 12.54 -0.40 -26.67
CA GLY A 210 12.54 0.00 -28.08
C GLY A 210 12.32 1.50 -28.34
N PRO A 211 12.62 1.99 -29.56
CA PRO A 211 12.71 3.42 -29.87
C PRO A 211 11.38 4.19 -29.78
N THR A 212 10.25 3.49 -29.84
CA THR A 212 8.89 4.05 -29.70
C THR A 212 8.41 4.10 -28.23
N MET A 213 9.01 3.31 -27.34
CA MET A 213 8.59 3.17 -25.94
C MET A 213 8.73 4.42 -25.04
N PRO A 214 9.53 5.46 -25.38
CA PRO A 214 9.45 6.75 -24.69
C PRO A 214 8.05 7.38 -24.71
N VAL A 215 7.22 7.10 -25.73
CA VAL A 215 5.81 7.53 -25.79
C VAL A 215 5.00 6.97 -24.62
N TRP A 216 5.28 5.73 -24.25
CA TRP A 216 4.53 4.94 -23.27
C TRP A 216 5.07 5.04 -21.84
N SER A 217 6.17 5.77 -21.63
CA SER A 217 6.78 5.95 -20.31
C SER A 217 5.86 6.54 -19.22
N PRO A 218 4.88 7.43 -19.51
CA PRO A 218 3.89 7.84 -18.51
C PRO A 218 2.95 6.69 -18.13
N LEU A 219 2.38 5.99 -19.12
CA LEU A 219 1.47 4.87 -18.94
C LEU A 219 2.09 3.74 -18.11
N ILE A 220 3.38 3.43 -18.36
CA ILE A 220 4.14 2.43 -17.61
C ILE A 220 4.22 2.79 -16.11
N ARG A 221 4.47 4.07 -15.79
CA ARG A 221 4.52 4.54 -14.39
C ARG A 221 3.14 4.59 -13.75
N GLU A 222 2.13 5.08 -14.47
CA GLU A 222 0.74 5.16 -13.99
C GLU A 222 0.17 3.75 -13.70
N LEU A 223 0.42 2.77 -14.59
CA LEU A 223 0.07 1.36 -14.37
C LEU A 223 0.82 0.77 -13.18
N HIS A 224 2.14 0.96 -13.10
CA HIS A 224 2.93 0.45 -11.98
C HIS A 224 2.42 0.98 -10.63
N THR A 225 2.14 2.29 -10.52
CA THR A 225 1.59 2.89 -9.30
C THR A 225 0.21 2.33 -8.98
N ALA A 226 -0.71 2.25 -9.96
CA ALA A 226 -2.06 1.71 -9.74
C ALA A 226 -2.04 0.23 -9.31
N LEU A 227 -1.15 -0.57 -9.88
CA LEU A 227 -1.03 -2.00 -9.60
C LEU A 227 -0.32 -2.28 -8.26
N ALA A 228 0.71 -1.50 -7.91
CA ALA A 228 1.35 -1.56 -6.59
C ALA A 228 0.37 -1.18 -5.46
N GLN A 229 -0.41 -0.12 -5.66
CA GLN A 229 -1.43 0.34 -4.70
C GLN A 229 -2.64 -0.61 -4.56
N SER A 230 -2.77 -1.65 -5.39
CA SER A 230 -3.90 -2.58 -5.34
C SER A 230 -3.92 -3.50 -4.10
N GLY A 231 -2.77 -3.75 -3.47
CA GLY A 231 -2.62 -4.70 -2.36
C GLY A 231 -2.91 -6.18 -2.72
N VAL A 232 -3.04 -6.48 -4.02
CA VAL A 232 -3.37 -7.81 -4.56
C VAL A 232 -2.15 -8.74 -4.58
N PHE A 233 -1.00 -8.21 -4.99
CA PHE A 233 0.24 -8.96 -5.17
C PHE A 233 1.15 -8.87 -3.93
N ARG A 234 2.02 -9.87 -3.76
CA ARG A 234 3.07 -9.92 -2.72
C ARG A 234 4.16 -8.87 -2.97
N THR A 235 4.61 -8.81 -4.22
CA THR A 235 5.52 -7.80 -4.74
C THR A 235 5.04 -7.39 -6.13
N VAL A 236 5.24 -6.12 -6.47
CA VAL A 236 5.08 -5.59 -7.83
C VAL A 236 6.43 -5.02 -8.22
N GLU A 237 7.07 -5.61 -9.22
CA GLU A 237 8.40 -5.21 -9.69
C GLU A 237 8.31 -4.55 -11.06
N LEU A 238 8.91 -3.38 -11.24
CA LEU A 238 9.06 -2.72 -12.54
C LEU A 238 10.46 -2.99 -13.11
N ASN A 239 10.52 -3.82 -14.16
CA ASN A 239 11.77 -4.25 -14.78
C ASN A 239 11.82 -3.82 -16.27
N ARG A 240 13.00 -3.44 -16.77
CA ARG A 240 13.19 -3.02 -18.17
C ARG A 240 13.79 -4.16 -18.98
N LEU A 241 13.17 -4.52 -20.11
CA LEU A 241 13.73 -5.50 -21.06
C LEU A 241 14.51 -4.75 -22.15
N ALA A 242 15.84 -4.82 -22.08
CA ALA A 242 16.73 -4.16 -23.03
C ALA A 242 16.68 -4.85 -24.41
N THR A 243 16.97 -4.11 -25.48
CA THR A 243 16.84 -4.56 -26.88
C THR A 243 17.76 -5.72 -27.27
N ASP A 244 18.70 -6.11 -26.41
CA ASP A 244 19.49 -7.33 -26.54
C ASP A 244 18.76 -8.59 -26.03
N GLY A 245 17.62 -8.44 -25.36
CA GLY A 245 16.86 -9.49 -24.68
C GLY A 245 17.21 -9.65 -23.19
N THR A 246 18.06 -8.79 -22.62
CA THR A 246 18.43 -8.85 -21.20
C THR A 246 17.47 -8.06 -20.31
N LEU A 247 17.00 -8.66 -19.22
CA LEU A 247 16.24 -7.94 -18.20
C LEU A 247 17.20 -7.13 -17.32
N ARG A 248 16.86 -5.88 -17.06
CA ARG A 248 17.59 -4.94 -16.18
C ARG A 248 16.63 -4.43 -15.10
N GLY A 249 16.97 -4.68 -13.84
CA GLY A 249 16.15 -4.33 -12.67
C GLY A 249 16.60 -5.07 -11.41
N SER A 250 15.81 -4.98 -10.34
CA SER A 250 16.22 -5.41 -8.99
C SER A 250 16.13 -6.93 -8.74
N GLY A 251 15.48 -7.68 -9.63
CA GLY A 251 15.36 -9.13 -9.54
C GLY A 251 16.41 -9.85 -10.42
N SER A 252 17.14 -10.80 -9.85
CA SER A 252 18.05 -11.64 -10.66
C SER A 252 17.26 -12.54 -11.63
N GLN A 253 17.90 -12.98 -12.71
CA GLN A 253 17.28 -13.87 -13.70
C GLN A 253 17.03 -15.32 -13.19
N TYR A 254 17.17 -15.55 -11.88
CA TYR A 254 17.00 -16.85 -11.23
C TYR A 254 15.77 -16.93 -10.32
N SER A 255 15.10 -15.81 -10.03
CA SER A 255 13.88 -15.76 -9.19
C SER A 255 12.66 -16.50 -9.79
N TYR A 256 12.72 -16.90 -11.06
CA TYR A 256 11.64 -17.56 -11.82
C TYR A 256 11.39 -19.04 -11.44
N ALA A 257 11.64 -19.43 -10.18
CA ALA A 257 11.54 -20.81 -9.70
C ALA A 257 10.28 -21.07 -8.84
N ALA A 258 9.66 -20.04 -8.25
CA ALA A 258 8.65 -20.19 -7.19
C ALA A 258 7.20 -20.47 -7.66
N GLY A 259 6.96 -20.76 -8.95
CA GLY A 259 5.68 -21.23 -9.49
C GLY A 259 4.47 -20.26 -9.39
N ARG A 260 4.66 -19.03 -8.89
CA ARG A 260 3.58 -18.06 -8.61
C ARG A 260 3.92 -16.62 -9.04
N THR A 261 4.63 -16.50 -10.16
CA THR A 261 4.93 -15.21 -10.81
C THR A 261 3.95 -14.99 -11.96
N VAL A 262 3.41 -13.77 -12.10
CA VAL A 262 2.68 -13.31 -13.29
C VAL A 262 3.47 -12.20 -13.96
N THR A 263 3.55 -12.19 -15.29
CA THR A 263 4.25 -11.16 -16.06
C THR A 263 3.29 -10.38 -16.94
N LEU A 264 3.29 -9.05 -16.79
CA LEU A 264 2.65 -8.11 -17.71
C LEU A 264 3.73 -7.40 -18.52
N LEU A 265 3.79 -7.68 -19.82
CA LEU A 265 4.74 -7.07 -20.76
C LEU A 265 4.09 -5.86 -21.44
N ILE A 266 4.53 -4.64 -21.13
CA ILE A 266 4.08 -3.41 -21.78
C ILE A 266 4.93 -3.18 -23.04
N SER A 267 4.30 -3.29 -24.21
CA SER A 267 4.96 -3.17 -25.52
C SER A 267 3.98 -2.76 -26.61
N ASP A 268 4.39 -1.87 -27.51
CA ASP A 268 3.63 -1.58 -28.74
C ASP A 268 3.87 -2.61 -29.87
N CYS A 269 4.81 -3.54 -29.68
CA CYS A 269 5.18 -4.57 -30.65
C CYS A 269 5.59 -4.01 -32.04
N MET A 270 6.11 -2.79 -32.10
CA MET A 270 6.54 -2.13 -33.36
C MET A 270 8.06 -2.08 -33.55
N GLY A 271 8.84 -2.12 -32.47
CA GLY A 271 10.30 -1.96 -32.53
C GLY A 271 11.06 -3.16 -33.14
N PRO A 272 12.33 -2.95 -33.55
CA PRO A 272 13.13 -3.97 -34.24
C PRO A 272 13.38 -5.24 -33.42
N GLN A 273 13.33 -5.16 -32.09
CA GLN A 273 13.40 -6.29 -31.17
C GLN A 273 12.24 -7.30 -31.31
N TRP A 274 11.19 -6.98 -32.09
CA TRP A 274 10.12 -7.91 -32.45
C TRP A 274 10.23 -8.47 -33.88
N ARG A 275 11.28 -8.14 -34.62
CA ARG A 275 11.47 -8.55 -36.03
C ARG A 275 12.73 -9.41 -36.20
N GLY A 276 12.85 -10.07 -37.35
CA GLY A 276 13.98 -10.90 -37.75
C GLY A 276 15.33 -10.20 -37.55
N GLY A 277 16.21 -10.82 -36.77
CA GLY A 277 17.55 -10.32 -36.45
C GLY A 277 18.06 -10.86 -35.11
N ALA A 278 19.36 -10.67 -34.83
CA ALA A 278 19.99 -11.20 -33.60
C ALA A 278 19.36 -10.68 -32.29
N ALA A 279 18.75 -9.48 -32.31
CA ALA A 279 17.96 -8.95 -31.22
C ALA A 279 16.64 -9.74 -31.03
N GLY A 280 15.80 -9.80 -32.06
CA GLY A 280 14.50 -10.48 -32.00
C GLY A 280 14.58 -11.97 -31.71
N SER A 281 15.61 -12.66 -32.23
CA SER A 281 15.85 -14.07 -31.90
C SER A 281 16.24 -14.32 -30.43
N ARG A 282 16.80 -13.32 -29.73
CA ARG A 282 17.01 -13.39 -28.26
C ARG A 282 15.74 -12.99 -27.49
N TRP A 283 14.99 -12.00 -28.00
CA TRP A 283 13.71 -11.56 -27.44
C TRP A 283 12.69 -12.70 -27.41
N TYR A 284 12.41 -13.33 -28.56
CA TYR A 284 11.47 -14.44 -28.68
C TYR A 284 11.89 -15.66 -27.83
N ARG A 285 13.20 -15.96 -27.75
CA ARG A 285 13.73 -17.01 -26.85
C ARG A 285 13.44 -16.72 -25.38
N THR A 286 13.58 -15.47 -24.96
CA THR A 286 13.27 -15.03 -23.58
C THR A 286 11.78 -15.11 -23.30
N LEU A 287 10.94 -14.59 -24.19
CA LEU A 287 9.48 -14.65 -24.06
C LEU A 287 8.96 -16.10 -24.01
N ARG A 288 9.42 -16.98 -24.92
CA ARG A 288 9.01 -18.41 -24.88
C ARG A 288 9.44 -19.10 -23.58
N ARG A 289 10.64 -18.79 -23.06
CA ARG A 289 11.11 -19.32 -21.76
C ARG A 289 10.22 -18.87 -20.59
N TRP A 290 9.66 -17.67 -20.64
CA TRP A 290 8.67 -17.22 -19.65
C TRP A 290 7.31 -17.90 -19.88
N CYS A 291 6.76 -17.84 -21.10
CA CYS A 291 5.47 -18.46 -21.45
C CYS A 291 5.40 -19.97 -21.14
N ALA A 292 6.52 -20.68 -21.17
CA ALA A 292 6.62 -22.11 -20.81
C ALA A 292 6.76 -22.39 -19.30
N ARG A 293 6.81 -21.36 -18.45
CA ARG A 293 7.07 -21.47 -16.99
C ARG A 293 6.14 -20.63 -16.12
N MET A 294 5.52 -19.60 -16.67
CA MET A 294 4.65 -18.67 -15.95
C MET A 294 3.62 -18.04 -16.90
N PRO A 295 2.49 -17.55 -16.38
CA PRO A 295 1.57 -16.70 -17.12
C PRO A 295 2.22 -15.37 -17.53
N VAL A 296 2.23 -15.11 -18.83
CA VAL A 296 2.71 -13.88 -19.49
C VAL A 296 1.56 -13.32 -20.33
N ALA A 297 1.28 -12.03 -20.20
CA ALA A 297 0.33 -11.34 -21.08
C ALA A 297 0.88 -9.97 -21.51
N VAL A 298 0.51 -9.50 -22.71
CA VAL A 298 1.01 -8.26 -23.31
C VAL A 298 -0.01 -7.15 -23.13
N ILE A 299 0.37 -6.10 -22.39
CA ILE A 299 -0.37 -4.84 -22.40
C ILE A 299 0.05 -4.06 -23.64
N GLN A 300 -0.89 -3.95 -24.56
CA GLN A 300 -0.76 -3.17 -25.78
C GLN A 300 -1.31 -1.75 -25.56
N PRO A 301 -0.49 -0.70 -25.72
CA PRO A 301 -0.99 0.68 -25.71
C PRO A 301 -1.63 1.13 -27.02
N LEU A 302 -1.48 0.38 -28.12
CA LEU A 302 -2.16 0.63 -29.40
C LEU A 302 -3.63 0.18 -29.35
N PRO A 303 -4.53 0.76 -30.17
CA PRO A 303 -5.90 0.28 -30.30
C PRO A 303 -5.95 -1.13 -30.90
N GLU A 304 -6.92 -1.93 -30.46
CA GLU A 304 -7.14 -3.33 -30.88
C GLU A 304 -7.12 -3.53 -32.40
N ARG A 305 -7.77 -2.63 -33.15
CA ARG A 305 -7.78 -2.62 -34.63
C ARG A 305 -6.40 -2.63 -35.29
N LEU A 306 -5.36 -2.16 -34.60
CA LEU A 306 -3.98 -2.15 -35.11
C LEU A 306 -3.16 -3.38 -34.70
N TRP A 307 -3.59 -4.19 -33.72
CA TRP A 307 -2.77 -5.29 -33.19
C TRP A 307 -2.35 -6.28 -34.28
N ARG A 308 -3.28 -6.63 -35.18
CA ARG A 308 -3.05 -7.40 -36.42
C ARG A 308 -1.92 -6.87 -37.33
N THR A 309 -1.57 -5.59 -37.23
CA THR A 309 -0.55 -4.93 -38.07
C THR A 309 0.83 -4.80 -37.40
N THR A 310 0.94 -5.23 -36.14
CA THR A 310 2.19 -5.17 -35.36
C THR A 310 3.13 -6.33 -35.72
N ALA A 311 4.16 -6.58 -34.91
CA ALA A 311 4.99 -7.78 -35.00
C ALA A 311 4.43 -8.99 -34.22
N LEU A 312 3.42 -8.76 -33.37
CA LEU A 312 2.75 -9.78 -32.58
C LEU A 312 1.24 -9.69 -32.86
N PRO A 313 0.79 -10.17 -34.04
CA PRO A 313 -0.61 -10.05 -34.45
C PRO A 313 -1.50 -10.83 -33.49
N ALA A 314 -2.54 -10.17 -33.01
CA ALA A 314 -3.46 -10.70 -32.01
C ALA A 314 -4.86 -10.84 -32.63
N GLU A 315 -5.49 -11.98 -32.37
CA GLU A 315 -6.81 -12.35 -32.90
C GLU A 315 -7.80 -12.57 -31.77
N THR A 316 -9.09 -12.41 -32.05
CA THR A 316 -10.15 -12.66 -31.06
C THR A 316 -10.32 -14.18 -30.86
N ALA A 317 -10.35 -14.60 -29.59
CA ALA A 317 -10.46 -16.01 -29.21
C ALA A 317 -11.16 -16.18 -27.85
N ARG A 318 -11.58 -17.40 -27.54
CA ARG A 318 -11.86 -17.81 -26.16
C ARG A 318 -10.65 -18.56 -25.64
N ILE A 319 -10.15 -18.19 -24.48
CA ILE A 319 -8.91 -18.71 -23.89
C ILE A 319 -9.17 -19.24 -22.48
N GLY A 320 -8.62 -20.40 -22.16
CA GLY A 320 -8.79 -21.08 -20.86
C GLY A 320 -7.47 -21.53 -20.26
N GLY A 321 -7.32 -21.34 -18.94
CA GLY A 321 -6.23 -21.91 -18.16
C GLY A 321 -6.72 -23.16 -17.41
N PRO A 322 -5.98 -24.29 -17.42
CA PRO A 322 -6.39 -25.53 -16.75
C PRO A 322 -6.18 -25.50 -15.23
N SER A 323 -5.40 -24.54 -14.72
CA SER A 323 -5.17 -24.35 -13.29
C SER A 323 -4.89 -22.88 -12.96
N PRO A 324 -5.05 -22.45 -11.69
CA PRO A 324 -4.81 -21.07 -11.30
C PRO A 324 -3.34 -20.68 -11.52
N ALA A 325 -3.13 -19.52 -12.15
CA ALA A 325 -1.82 -19.06 -12.63
C ALA A 325 -1.05 -20.07 -13.51
N ALA A 326 -1.75 -20.89 -14.30
CA ALA A 326 -1.15 -21.76 -15.31
C ALA A 326 -0.24 -20.99 -16.30
N PRO A 327 0.86 -21.60 -16.79
CA PRO A 327 1.69 -21.03 -17.85
C PRO A 327 0.98 -21.04 -19.20
N ASN A 328 1.36 -20.12 -20.08
CA ASN A 328 0.80 -20.02 -21.44
C ASN A 328 0.91 -21.31 -22.24
N SER A 329 1.96 -22.12 -22.01
CA SER A 329 2.15 -23.41 -22.66
C SER A 329 1.12 -24.50 -22.29
N SER A 330 0.21 -24.23 -21.36
CA SER A 330 -0.94 -25.11 -21.07
C SER A 330 -2.29 -24.40 -21.24
N TYR A 331 -2.32 -23.21 -21.84
CA TYR A 331 -3.60 -22.56 -22.20
C TYR A 331 -4.24 -23.23 -23.41
N ASP A 332 -5.55 -23.43 -23.34
CA ASP A 332 -6.39 -23.84 -24.46
C ASP A 332 -7.04 -22.62 -25.14
N VAL A 333 -7.20 -22.66 -26.46
CA VAL A 333 -7.62 -21.51 -27.28
C VAL A 333 -8.60 -21.95 -28.39
N GLU A 334 -9.86 -21.54 -28.26
CA GLU A 334 -10.90 -21.71 -29.27
C GLU A 334 -10.91 -20.47 -30.19
N SER A 335 -10.52 -20.63 -31.47
CA SER A 335 -10.69 -19.58 -32.50
C SER A 335 -10.71 -20.13 -33.92
N PHE A 336 -11.73 -19.75 -34.69
CA PHE A 336 -11.92 -20.11 -36.11
C PHE A 336 -10.90 -19.45 -37.06
N VAL A 337 -10.03 -18.57 -36.57
CA VAL A 337 -9.00 -17.86 -37.37
C VAL A 337 -7.60 -18.43 -37.14
N LEU A 338 -7.43 -19.30 -36.12
CA LEU A 338 -6.14 -19.92 -35.77
C LEU A 338 -6.02 -21.36 -36.28
N GLU A 339 -6.97 -21.83 -37.10
CA GLU A 339 -6.87 -23.11 -37.81
C GLU A 339 -5.65 -23.11 -38.74
N GLY A 340 -4.77 -24.11 -38.60
CA GLY A 340 -3.48 -24.16 -39.31
C GLY A 340 -2.30 -23.49 -38.58
N ALA A 341 -2.47 -23.04 -37.34
CA ALA A 341 -1.36 -22.61 -36.49
C ALA A 341 -0.31 -23.71 -36.25
N GLU A 342 0.96 -23.31 -36.15
CA GLU A 342 2.07 -24.20 -35.78
C GLU A 342 1.83 -24.85 -34.39
N PRO A 343 1.82 -26.18 -34.26
CA PRO A 343 1.45 -26.88 -33.01
C PRO A 343 2.31 -26.56 -31.77
N TRP A 344 3.45 -25.91 -31.97
CA TRP A 344 4.40 -25.51 -30.94
C TRP A 344 4.37 -23.99 -30.64
N ALA A 345 3.53 -23.20 -31.30
CA ALA A 345 3.37 -21.78 -31.01
C ALA A 345 2.69 -21.58 -29.65
N LEU A 346 3.17 -20.62 -28.85
CA LEU A 346 2.65 -20.39 -27.49
C LEU A 346 1.59 -19.28 -27.51
N PRO A 347 0.37 -19.49 -26.99
CA PRO A 347 -0.68 -18.47 -26.97
C PRO A 347 -0.40 -17.41 -25.91
N VAL A 348 -0.26 -16.15 -26.34
CA VAL A 348 -0.02 -15.00 -25.46
C VAL A 348 -1.25 -14.09 -25.45
N PRO A 349 -1.96 -13.96 -24.32
CA PRO A 349 -3.04 -12.99 -24.19
C PRO A 349 -2.53 -11.57 -24.45
N VAL A 350 -3.23 -10.83 -25.31
CA VAL A 350 -3.00 -9.41 -25.56
C VAL A 350 -4.18 -8.63 -25.00
N LEU A 351 -3.89 -7.54 -24.29
CA LEU A 351 -4.89 -6.75 -23.57
C LEU A 351 -4.63 -5.25 -23.67
N GLU A 352 -5.71 -4.46 -23.62
CA GLU A 352 -5.63 -3.03 -23.36
C GLU A 352 -5.34 -2.77 -21.86
N ALA A 353 -4.75 -1.62 -21.55
CA ALA A 353 -4.57 -1.09 -20.20
C ALA A 353 -5.89 -0.64 -19.51
N SER A 354 -7.00 -1.38 -19.66
CA SER A 354 -8.34 -1.00 -19.19
C SER A 354 -9.03 -2.09 -18.35
N ALA A 355 -10.02 -1.67 -17.55
CA ALA A 355 -10.62 -2.50 -16.50
C ALA A 355 -11.33 -3.78 -17.01
N PRO A 356 -12.09 -3.78 -18.13
CA PRO A 356 -12.72 -5.01 -18.63
C PRO A 356 -11.70 -6.09 -19.02
N TRP A 357 -10.60 -5.68 -19.64
CA TRP A 357 -9.52 -6.59 -20.05
C TRP A 357 -8.78 -7.17 -18.84
N LEU A 358 -8.44 -6.34 -17.85
CA LEU A 358 -7.85 -6.82 -16.59
C LEU A 358 -8.81 -7.73 -15.80
N ALA A 359 -10.13 -7.53 -15.88
CA ALA A 359 -11.11 -8.42 -15.26
C ALA A 359 -11.19 -9.78 -15.98
N ASN A 360 -11.07 -9.82 -17.31
CA ASN A 360 -10.97 -11.08 -18.06
C ASN A 360 -9.66 -11.81 -17.75
N TRP A 361 -8.53 -11.09 -17.73
CA TRP A 361 -7.22 -11.64 -17.34
C TRP A 361 -7.21 -12.17 -15.90
N SER A 362 -7.84 -11.45 -14.96
CA SER A 362 -8.04 -11.91 -13.57
C SER A 362 -8.86 -13.20 -13.47
N ARG A 363 -9.80 -13.44 -14.38
CA ARG A 363 -10.59 -14.69 -14.44
C ARG A 363 -9.82 -15.83 -15.11
N LEU A 364 -9.04 -15.54 -16.15
CA LEU A 364 -8.12 -16.52 -16.77
C LEU A 364 -7.10 -17.06 -15.75
N LEU A 365 -6.50 -16.18 -14.95
CA LEU A 365 -5.57 -16.55 -13.88
C LEU A 365 -6.20 -17.37 -12.74
N HIS A 366 -7.53 -17.54 -12.71
CA HIS A 366 -8.25 -18.35 -11.72
C HIS A 366 -8.75 -19.69 -12.31
N ALA A 367 -8.19 -20.15 -13.44
CA ALA A 367 -8.63 -21.34 -14.19
C ALA A 367 -10.01 -21.24 -14.86
N GLY A 368 -10.40 -20.05 -15.33
CA GLY A 368 -11.61 -19.84 -16.13
C GLY A 368 -11.35 -19.79 -17.64
N ARG A 369 -12.35 -20.18 -18.45
CA ARG A 369 -12.43 -19.78 -19.88
C ARG A 369 -12.99 -18.36 -19.99
N VAL A 370 -12.36 -17.49 -20.76
CA VAL A 370 -12.79 -16.10 -21.00
C VAL A 370 -12.68 -15.70 -22.47
N PRO A 371 -13.52 -14.79 -22.98
CA PRO A 371 -13.26 -14.11 -24.24
C PRO A 371 -12.10 -13.12 -24.09
N GLY A 372 -11.27 -13.00 -25.12
CA GLY A 372 -10.17 -12.05 -25.16
C GLY A 372 -9.49 -12.00 -26.53
N SER A 373 -8.28 -11.45 -26.56
CA SER A 373 -7.41 -11.48 -27.73
C SER A 373 -6.13 -12.26 -27.41
N VAL A 374 -5.66 -13.03 -28.39
CA VAL A 374 -4.51 -13.94 -28.26
C VAL A 374 -3.62 -13.77 -29.49
N ALA A 375 -2.32 -13.62 -29.27
CA ALA A 375 -1.30 -13.68 -30.30
C ALA A 375 -0.49 -14.98 -30.16
N LEU A 376 -0.04 -15.54 -31.29
CA LEU A 376 0.76 -16.77 -31.29
C LEU A 376 2.26 -16.48 -31.33
N LEU A 377 2.98 -16.90 -30.29
CA LEU A 377 4.42 -16.67 -30.15
C LEU A 377 5.23 -17.83 -30.75
N GLY A 378 5.76 -17.60 -31.95
CA GLY A 378 6.55 -18.57 -32.71
C GLY A 378 7.99 -18.79 -32.18
N THR A 379 8.74 -19.69 -32.81
CA THR A 379 10.14 -20.05 -32.52
C THR A 379 11.11 -18.90 -32.77
N ALA A 380 10.86 -18.15 -33.83
CA ALA A 380 11.60 -16.97 -34.26
C ALA A 380 10.62 -15.78 -34.40
N PRO A 381 11.13 -14.53 -34.32
CA PRO A 381 10.35 -13.37 -34.73
C PRO A 381 9.95 -13.48 -36.21
N PRO A 382 8.81 -12.87 -36.63
CA PRO A 382 8.51 -12.72 -38.04
C PRO A 382 9.65 -11.95 -38.73
N PRO A 383 9.93 -12.22 -40.03
CA PRO A 383 10.98 -11.51 -40.74
C PRO A 383 10.79 -9.99 -40.64
N SER A 384 11.90 -9.26 -40.59
CA SER A 384 11.85 -7.83 -40.84
C SER A 384 11.28 -7.61 -42.25
N PRO A 385 10.39 -6.64 -42.47
CA PRO A 385 9.79 -6.41 -43.78
C PRO A 385 10.82 -5.86 -44.77
N VAL A 386 11.59 -6.77 -45.37
CA VAL A 386 12.12 -6.65 -46.72
C VAL A 386 10.93 -6.77 -47.69
N ASP A 387 10.99 -6.09 -48.83
CA ASP A 387 9.81 -5.76 -49.63
C ASP A 387 9.00 -6.97 -50.14
N ASP A 388 7.68 -6.76 -50.17
CA ASP A 388 6.76 -7.41 -51.11
C ASP A 388 5.37 -6.73 -51.11
N ARG A 389 4.93 -6.16 -49.96
CA ARG A 389 3.62 -5.46 -49.82
C ARG A 389 3.66 -4.16 -48.98
N GLY A 390 4.57 -3.25 -49.33
CA GLY A 390 4.33 -1.81 -49.18
C GLY A 390 4.59 -1.13 -47.83
N ARG A 391 5.72 -1.42 -47.17
CA ARG A 391 6.33 -0.50 -46.17
C ARG A 391 7.55 0.26 -46.70
N GLY A 392 8.36 -0.30 -47.60
CA GLY A 392 9.43 0.44 -48.28
C GLY A 392 8.93 1.68 -49.04
N ASP A 393 7.70 1.61 -49.55
CA ASP A 393 7.05 2.74 -50.22
C ASP A 393 6.83 3.95 -49.32
N VAL A 394 6.64 3.78 -48.01
CA VAL A 394 6.26 4.91 -47.12
C VAL A 394 7.32 6.01 -47.15
N GLU A 395 8.60 5.67 -47.25
CA GLU A 395 9.69 6.65 -47.37
C GLU A 395 9.76 7.29 -48.76
N ARG A 396 9.23 6.63 -49.80
CA ARG A 396 9.17 7.11 -51.20
C ARG A 396 7.92 7.92 -51.53
N LEU A 397 6.79 7.70 -50.83
CA LEU A 397 5.52 8.40 -51.06
C LEU A 397 5.68 9.93 -50.93
N SER A 398 4.98 10.65 -51.81
CA SER A 398 4.81 12.10 -51.70
C SER A 398 4.02 12.49 -50.44
N PRO A 399 4.12 13.75 -49.96
CA PRO A 399 3.35 14.23 -48.81
C PRO A 399 1.83 14.06 -48.97
N GLU A 400 1.33 14.26 -50.18
CA GLU A 400 -0.07 14.15 -50.56
C GLU A 400 -0.57 12.69 -50.55
N GLU A 401 0.19 11.77 -51.15
CA GLU A 401 -0.13 10.33 -51.14
C GLU A 401 -0.07 9.75 -49.72
N LEU A 402 0.91 10.19 -48.92
CA LEU A 402 1.05 9.75 -47.53
C LEU A 402 -0.10 10.28 -46.66
N LEU A 403 -0.56 11.51 -46.90
CA LEU A 403 -1.75 12.06 -46.24
C LEU A 403 -3.04 11.35 -46.66
N LEU A 404 -3.17 10.98 -47.95
CA LEU A 404 -4.27 10.14 -48.46
C LEU A 404 -4.27 8.75 -47.81
N ARG A 405 -3.11 8.10 -47.73
CA ARG A 405 -2.92 6.79 -47.07
C ARG A 405 -3.20 6.85 -45.57
N PHE A 406 -2.87 7.97 -44.91
CA PHE A 406 -3.24 8.18 -43.51
C PHE A 406 -4.76 8.36 -43.36
N ARG A 407 -5.39 9.16 -44.21
CA ARG A 407 -6.85 9.41 -44.21
C ARG A 407 -7.68 8.15 -44.45
N SER A 408 -7.17 7.16 -45.20
CA SER A 408 -7.87 5.90 -45.47
C SER A 408 -7.64 4.80 -44.43
N LEU A 409 -6.69 4.95 -43.50
CA LEU A 409 -6.30 3.93 -42.52
C LEU A 409 -6.48 4.35 -41.05
N ALA A 410 -6.49 5.65 -40.75
CA ALA A 410 -6.59 6.17 -39.41
C ALA A 410 -8.03 6.55 -39.01
N SER A 411 -8.27 6.62 -37.70
CA SER A 411 -9.54 7.10 -37.15
C SER A 411 -9.83 8.57 -37.53
N PRO A 412 -11.11 8.98 -37.65
CA PRO A 412 -11.48 10.40 -37.80
C PRO A 412 -10.94 11.29 -36.67
N GLU A 413 -10.73 10.72 -35.50
CA GLU A 413 -10.14 11.35 -34.31
C GLU A 413 -8.64 11.60 -34.54
N ALA A 414 -7.88 10.58 -34.91
CA ALA A 414 -6.46 10.72 -35.24
C ALA A 414 -6.21 11.64 -36.45
N PHE A 415 -7.09 11.62 -37.46
CA PHE A 415 -6.99 12.54 -38.60
C PHE A 415 -7.25 14.00 -38.18
N ARG A 416 -8.26 14.25 -37.35
CA ARG A 416 -8.49 15.57 -36.75
C ARG A 416 -7.32 16.01 -35.88
N LEU A 417 -6.81 15.13 -35.02
CA LEU A 417 -5.66 15.39 -34.15
C LEU A 417 -4.42 15.77 -34.97
N ALA A 418 -4.08 15.03 -36.03
CA ALA A 418 -2.95 15.34 -36.92
C ALA A 418 -3.03 16.76 -37.51
N GLY A 419 -4.22 17.22 -37.89
CA GLY A 419 -4.44 18.59 -38.37
C GLY A 419 -4.11 19.65 -37.32
N HIS A 420 -4.55 19.46 -36.07
CA HIS A 420 -4.23 20.40 -34.98
C HIS A 420 -2.74 20.33 -34.58
N LEU A 421 -2.15 19.14 -34.59
CA LEU A 421 -0.72 18.95 -34.34
C LEU A 421 0.17 19.60 -35.42
N ALA A 422 -0.34 19.81 -36.64
CA ALA A 422 0.36 20.55 -37.68
C ALA A 422 0.48 22.06 -37.39
N VAL A 423 -0.31 22.61 -36.45
CA VAL A 423 -0.21 24.03 -36.05
C VAL A 423 1.09 24.27 -35.30
N GLY A 424 1.37 23.52 -34.23
CA GLY A 424 2.54 23.72 -33.35
C GLY A 424 3.80 22.89 -33.70
N ARG A 425 4.76 22.87 -32.77
CA ARG A 425 5.92 21.96 -32.80
C ARG A 425 5.54 20.63 -32.12
N PRO A 426 5.59 19.47 -32.82
CA PRO A 426 5.17 18.18 -32.24
C PRO A 426 6.23 17.58 -31.29
N ARG A 427 6.34 18.14 -30.07
CA ARG A 427 6.94 17.45 -28.91
C ARG A 427 5.84 16.69 -28.16
N LEU A 428 6.10 15.44 -27.80
CA LEU A 428 5.12 14.52 -27.18
C LEU A 428 4.26 15.13 -26.03
N PRO A 429 4.80 15.91 -25.07
CA PRO A 429 3.97 16.46 -24.00
C PRO A 429 2.93 17.48 -24.50
N VAL A 430 3.30 18.31 -25.49
CA VAL A 430 2.37 19.24 -26.15
C VAL A 430 1.38 18.47 -27.01
N MET A 431 1.81 17.39 -27.68
CA MET A 431 0.89 16.55 -28.46
C MET A 431 -0.23 15.93 -27.59
N ARG A 432 0.08 15.57 -26.33
CA ARG A 432 -0.91 15.10 -25.33
C ARG A 432 -1.84 16.22 -24.83
N LEU A 433 -1.32 17.44 -24.65
CA LEU A 433 -2.15 18.60 -24.28
C LEU A 433 -3.11 18.99 -25.42
N VAL A 434 -2.62 19.03 -26.67
CA VAL A 434 -3.46 19.23 -27.86
C VAL A 434 -4.54 18.16 -27.93
N GLN A 435 -4.19 16.89 -27.66
CA GLN A 435 -5.17 15.81 -27.65
C GLN A 435 -6.28 16.02 -26.61
N ALA A 436 -5.92 16.28 -25.36
CA ALA A 436 -6.88 16.52 -24.28
C ALA A 436 -7.72 17.81 -24.46
N ALA A 437 -7.22 18.78 -25.24
CA ALA A 437 -7.96 20.00 -25.58
C ALA A 437 -9.00 19.82 -26.72
N ILE A 438 -8.99 18.66 -27.39
CA ILE A 438 -9.86 18.31 -28.53
C ILE A 438 -10.80 17.14 -28.18
N GLU A 439 -10.28 16.11 -27.52
CA GLU A 439 -11.02 14.88 -27.18
C GLU A 439 -11.61 14.96 -25.76
N ARG A 440 -12.92 14.70 -25.61
CA ARG A 440 -13.60 14.63 -24.29
C ARG A 440 -13.17 13.44 -23.43
N ASP A 441 -12.66 12.39 -24.06
CA ASP A 441 -12.07 11.18 -23.46
C ASP A 441 -10.80 10.89 -24.27
N PRO A 442 -9.65 11.51 -23.93
CA PRO A 442 -8.45 11.49 -24.78
C PRO A 442 -7.80 10.10 -24.79
N ARG A 443 -7.94 9.37 -25.90
CA ARG A 443 -7.47 7.98 -25.98
C ARG A 443 -6.03 7.93 -26.50
N PRO A 444 -5.07 7.32 -25.77
CA PRO A 444 -3.67 7.23 -26.23
C PRO A 444 -3.53 6.61 -27.64
N GLN A 445 -4.53 5.81 -28.02
CA GLN A 445 -4.76 5.24 -29.33
C GLN A 445 -4.65 6.23 -30.52
N HIS A 446 -5.30 7.40 -30.45
CA HIS A 446 -5.37 8.33 -31.58
C HIS A 446 -4.02 9.04 -31.82
N LEU A 447 -3.33 9.40 -30.73
CA LEU A 447 -1.98 9.95 -30.78
C LEU A 447 -0.98 8.93 -31.37
N ALA A 448 -1.13 7.65 -31.05
CA ALA A 448 -0.31 6.58 -31.62
C ALA A 448 -0.49 6.43 -33.13
N GLU A 449 -1.72 6.55 -33.65
CA GLU A 449 -1.99 6.54 -35.09
C GLU A 449 -1.23 7.66 -35.81
N VAL A 450 -1.23 8.89 -35.26
CA VAL A 450 -0.45 10.00 -35.84
C VAL A 450 1.05 9.72 -35.82
N ILE A 451 1.59 9.17 -34.72
CA ILE A 451 3.03 8.86 -34.59
C ILE A 451 3.46 7.71 -35.52
N LEU A 452 2.66 6.64 -35.63
CA LEU A 452 2.97 5.44 -36.43
C LEU A 452 2.61 5.57 -37.91
N SER A 453 1.92 6.64 -38.31
CA SER A 453 1.52 6.94 -39.71
C SER A 453 2.68 7.06 -40.71
N GLY A 454 3.89 7.34 -40.23
CA GLY A 454 5.03 7.75 -41.08
C GLY A 454 5.00 9.22 -41.52
N MET A 455 4.01 10.03 -41.08
CA MET A 455 4.00 11.50 -41.27
C MET A 455 5.07 12.20 -40.42
N LEU A 456 5.34 11.66 -39.23
CA LEU A 456 6.29 12.17 -38.26
C LEU A 456 7.59 11.35 -38.31
N ARG A 457 8.73 12.03 -38.16
CA ARG A 457 10.04 11.43 -37.90
C ARG A 457 10.55 11.87 -36.51
N SER A 458 11.29 10.99 -35.85
CA SER A 458 12.07 11.37 -34.65
C SER A 458 13.16 12.37 -35.04
N VAL A 459 13.50 13.30 -34.15
CA VAL A 459 14.59 14.28 -34.34
C VAL A 459 15.47 14.39 -33.09
N PRO A 460 16.76 14.75 -33.23
CA PRO A 460 17.66 14.92 -32.08
C PRO A 460 17.11 15.91 -31.05
N GLY A 461 17.08 15.49 -29.78
CA GLY A 461 16.49 16.25 -28.68
C GLY A 461 16.03 15.32 -27.55
N PRO A 462 15.27 15.84 -26.57
CA PRO A 462 14.65 15.03 -25.52
C PRO A 462 13.77 13.90 -26.10
N PRO A 463 13.66 12.74 -25.43
CA PRO A 463 12.83 11.62 -25.90
C PRO A 463 11.38 12.04 -26.18
N GLY A 464 10.84 11.63 -27.34
CA GLY A 464 9.53 12.09 -27.81
C GLY A 464 9.56 13.44 -28.56
N SER A 465 10.72 13.87 -29.06
CA SER A 465 10.84 14.99 -30.01
C SER A 465 10.60 14.51 -31.44
N TYR A 466 9.56 15.02 -32.10
CA TYR A 466 9.24 14.71 -33.49
C TYR A 466 9.28 15.95 -34.38
N ALA A 467 9.35 15.72 -35.68
CA ALA A 467 9.03 16.70 -36.72
C ALA A 467 8.23 16.03 -37.83
N PHE A 468 7.34 16.78 -38.48
CA PHE A 468 6.72 16.32 -39.73
C PHE A 468 7.79 16.14 -40.81
N ARG A 469 7.57 15.17 -41.71
CA ARG A 469 8.34 15.07 -42.96
C ARG A 469 8.12 16.32 -43.83
N PRO A 470 9.08 16.66 -44.72
CA PRO A 470 8.93 17.77 -45.65
C PRO A 470 7.58 17.71 -46.40
N GLY A 471 6.96 18.87 -46.62
CA GLY A 471 5.65 18.99 -47.26
C GLY A 471 4.44 18.60 -46.38
N VAL A 472 4.53 17.54 -45.57
CA VAL A 472 3.36 16.95 -44.87
C VAL A 472 2.63 17.94 -43.96
N ARG A 473 3.36 18.80 -43.22
CA ARG A 473 2.75 19.88 -42.41
C ARG A 473 1.91 20.82 -43.28
N ASN A 474 2.39 21.18 -44.47
CA ASN A 474 1.70 22.11 -45.37
C ASN A 474 0.48 21.45 -46.04
N ALA A 475 0.52 20.13 -46.30
CA ALA A 475 -0.63 19.37 -46.76
C ALA A 475 -1.73 19.29 -45.68
N LEU A 476 -1.36 18.98 -44.43
CA LEU A 476 -2.28 19.00 -43.28
C LEU A 476 -2.91 20.38 -43.03
N LEU A 477 -2.12 21.46 -43.10
CA LEU A 477 -2.65 22.82 -42.94
C LEU A 477 -3.59 23.25 -44.09
N ARG A 478 -3.55 22.57 -45.25
CA ARG A 478 -4.47 22.79 -46.37
C ARG A 478 -5.79 22.01 -46.25
N THR A 479 -5.87 20.97 -45.41
CA THR A 479 -7.14 20.25 -45.15
C THR A 479 -7.96 20.85 -44.01
N LEU A 480 -7.40 21.82 -43.26
CA LEU A 480 -8.12 22.59 -42.25
C LEU A 480 -9.00 23.69 -42.89
N PRO A 481 -10.18 24.00 -42.30
CA PRO A 481 -11.00 25.15 -42.72
C PRO A 481 -10.26 26.49 -42.58
N ARG A 482 -10.64 27.49 -43.38
CA ARG A 482 -10.06 28.85 -43.37
C ARG A 482 -10.14 29.56 -41.99
N SER A 483 -10.98 29.10 -41.08
CA SER A 483 -11.09 29.56 -39.68
C SER A 483 -9.94 29.10 -38.75
N ALA A 484 -8.95 28.35 -39.24
CA ALA A 484 -7.82 27.79 -38.46
C ALA A 484 -7.08 28.79 -37.53
N ARG A 485 -7.09 30.10 -37.84
CA ARG A 485 -6.52 31.14 -36.97
C ARG A 485 -7.26 31.27 -35.63
N HIS A 486 -8.59 31.21 -35.60
CA HIS A 486 -9.36 31.24 -34.35
C HIS A 486 -9.16 29.94 -33.55
N LEU A 487 -9.16 28.81 -34.26
CA LEU A 487 -8.89 27.48 -33.70
C LEU A 487 -7.53 27.41 -32.98
N THR A 488 -6.52 28.17 -33.45
CA THR A 488 -5.22 28.26 -32.78
C THR A 488 -5.34 28.94 -31.41
N ALA A 489 -6.01 30.11 -31.32
CA ALA A 489 -6.18 30.84 -30.07
C ALA A 489 -7.06 30.07 -29.05
N GLU A 490 -8.13 29.43 -29.54
CA GLU A 490 -9.00 28.56 -28.74
C GLU A 490 -8.25 27.35 -28.17
N LEU A 491 -7.40 26.71 -28.98
CA LEU A 491 -6.59 25.56 -28.56
C LEU A 491 -5.50 25.96 -27.56
N LEU A 492 -4.83 27.10 -27.76
CA LEU A 492 -3.86 27.67 -26.79
C LEU A 492 -4.51 27.97 -25.43
N THR A 493 -5.76 28.44 -25.45
CA THR A 493 -6.56 28.72 -24.25
C THR A 493 -6.91 27.42 -23.51
N ARG A 494 -7.48 26.43 -24.21
CA ARG A 494 -7.82 25.11 -23.61
C ARG A 494 -6.61 24.34 -23.09
N MET A 495 -5.48 24.39 -23.79
CA MET A 495 -4.23 23.81 -23.29
C MET A 495 -3.73 24.52 -22.04
N GLY A 496 -3.97 25.82 -21.92
CA GLY A 496 -3.74 26.57 -20.68
C GLY A 496 -4.67 26.14 -19.55
N GLU A 497 -5.96 25.99 -19.82
CA GLU A 497 -6.96 25.56 -18.83
C GLU A 497 -6.67 24.15 -18.28
N LEU A 498 -6.29 23.20 -19.14
CA LEU A 498 -5.86 21.85 -18.73
C LEU A 498 -4.60 21.82 -17.86
N ILE A 499 -3.75 22.84 -17.98
CA ILE A 499 -2.58 23.07 -17.13
C ILE A 499 -3.00 23.74 -15.82
N ASP A 500 -3.83 24.78 -15.86
CA ASP A 500 -4.40 25.47 -14.70
C ASP A 500 -5.09 24.49 -13.73
N GLU A 501 -5.91 23.57 -14.26
CA GLU A 501 -6.60 22.49 -13.51
C GLU A 501 -5.65 21.62 -12.68
N ARG A 502 -4.38 21.50 -13.09
CA ARG A 502 -3.41 20.55 -12.54
C ARG A 502 -2.22 21.24 -11.86
N ALA A 503 -2.07 22.55 -12.00
CA ALA A 503 -0.99 23.33 -11.43
C ALA A 503 -1.03 23.29 -9.89
N GLY A 504 -0.02 22.67 -9.28
CA GLY A 504 0.05 22.45 -7.83
C GLY A 504 -0.70 21.21 -7.32
N LEU A 505 -1.54 20.55 -8.14
CA LEU A 505 -2.24 19.31 -7.78
C LEU A 505 -1.56 18.05 -8.35
N ALA A 506 -0.84 18.18 -9.45
CA ALA A 506 -0.05 17.10 -10.06
C ALA A 506 1.43 17.50 -10.20
N PRO A 507 2.39 16.57 -10.04
CA PRO A 507 3.80 16.88 -10.24
C PRO A 507 4.06 17.28 -11.70
N GLY A 508 4.80 18.39 -11.86
CA GLY A 508 5.22 18.86 -13.17
C GLY A 508 6.07 17.82 -13.91
N SER A 509 5.82 17.67 -15.21
CA SER A 509 6.19 16.47 -15.98
C SER A 509 7.06 16.75 -17.22
N PHE A 510 7.13 18.01 -17.67
CA PHE A 510 8.04 18.48 -18.71
C PHE A 510 8.38 19.97 -18.51
N THR A 511 9.56 20.38 -18.95
CA THR A 511 10.04 21.77 -18.80
C THR A 511 9.37 22.72 -19.79
N VAL A 512 8.95 23.88 -19.29
CA VAL A 512 8.42 25.02 -20.04
C VAL A 512 9.12 26.29 -19.60
N THR A 513 8.97 27.39 -20.33
CA THR A 513 9.51 28.70 -19.97
C THR A 513 8.44 29.78 -20.08
N ALA A 514 8.37 30.66 -19.08
CA ALA A 514 7.53 31.86 -19.09
C ALA A 514 8.40 33.13 -19.24
N PRO A 515 7.88 34.22 -19.84
CA PRO A 515 8.52 35.53 -19.77
C PRO A 515 8.45 36.07 -18.33
N GLY A 516 9.60 36.52 -17.81
CA GLY A 516 9.70 37.16 -16.49
C GLY A 516 9.83 38.67 -16.64
N GLY A 517 8.84 39.41 -16.16
CA GLY A 517 8.74 40.87 -16.29
C GLY A 517 7.80 41.32 -17.41
N THR A 518 7.24 42.52 -17.29
CA THR A 518 6.17 43.06 -18.17
C THR A 518 6.56 43.29 -19.61
N ASP A 519 7.86 43.46 -19.89
CA ASP A 519 8.38 43.89 -21.20
C ASP A 519 9.24 42.81 -21.90
N ALA A 520 9.28 41.58 -21.37
CA ALA A 520 10.11 40.50 -21.88
C ALA A 520 9.46 39.74 -23.05
N THR A 521 9.55 40.29 -24.27
CA THR A 521 9.08 39.61 -25.50
C THR A 521 9.88 38.32 -25.77
N ALA A 522 9.32 37.17 -25.41
CA ALA A 522 9.93 35.86 -25.67
C ALA A 522 9.92 35.53 -27.17
N GLU A 523 11.09 35.26 -27.75
CA GLU A 523 11.19 34.79 -29.14
C GLU A 523 10.71 33.34 -29.27
N GLY A 524 9.50 33.15 -29.79
CA GLY A 524 8.96 31.86 -30.18
C GLY A 524 7.44 31.81 -30.05
N GLU A 525 6.78 31.02 -30.90
CA GLU A 525 5.34 30.80 -30.79
C GLU A 525 5.01 30.15 -29.43
N PRO A 526 4.10 30.71 -28.61
CA PRO A 526 3.66 30.07 -27.37
C PRO A 526 2.83 28.81 -27.69
N PHE A 527 2.85 27.83 -26.78
CA PHE A 527 2.09 26.59 -26.93
C PHE A 527 0.91 26.45 -25.95
N ALA A 528 0.81 27.31 -24.94
CA ALA A 528 -0.33 27.40 -24.03
C ALA A 528 -0.38 28.80 -23.41
N VAL A 529 -1.54 29.22 -22.90
CA VAL A 529 -1.71 30.52 -22.21
C VAL A 529 -2.46 30.29 -20.89
N VAL A 530 -1.74 30.38 -19.78
CA VAL A 530 -2.18 30.00 -18.42
C VAL A 530 -2.44 31.22 -17.55
N ARG A 531 -3.14 31.05 -16.42
CA ARG A 531 -3.24 32.12 -15.41
C ARG A 531 -1.88 32.36 -14.72
N GLU A 532 -1.58 33.60 -14.35
CA GLU A 532 -0.36 33.95 -13.61
C GLU A 532 -0.25 33.17 -12.27
N GLU A 533 -1.38 32.94 -11.58
CA GLU A 533 -1.45 32.08 -10.39
C GLU A 533 -1.01 30.63 -10.68
N SER A 534 -1.31 30.10 -11.87
CA SER A 534 -0.84 28.77 -12.30
C SER A 534 0.65 28.77 -12.61
N VAL A 535 1.21 29.88 -13.11
CA VAL A 535 2.67 30.05 -13.26
C VAL A 535 3.35 29.96 -11.91
N ARG A 536 2.81 30.59 -10.87
CA ARG A 536 3.32 30.49 -9.49
C ARG A 536 3.27 29.05 -8.99
N ARG A 537 2.15 28.33 -9.21
CA ARG A 537 1.97 26.93 -8.80
C ARG A 537 2.84 25.92 -9.58
N MET A 538 3.11 26.17 -10.86
CA MET A 538 4.04 25.37 -11.68
C MET A 538 5.51 25.73 -11.48
N GLY A 539 5.79 26.95 -10.99
CA GLY A 539 7.15 27.46 -10.82
C GLY A 539 8.00 26.57 -9.94
N GLY A 540 7.40 25.95 -8.92
CA GLY A 540 8.01 24.93 -8.06
C GLY A 540 9.08 25.47 -7.10
N THR A 541 9.71 26.59 -7.47
CA THR A 541 10.15 27.63 -6.55
C THR A 541 8.94 28.14 -5.77
N VAL A 542 8.92 27.83 -4.47
CA VAL A 542 8.31 28.73 -3.48
C VAL A 542 8.95 30.12 -3.70
N PRO A 543 8.25 31.25 -3.48
CA PRO A 543 8.94 32.55 -3.41
C PRO A 543 10.19 32.42 -2.54
N GLU A 544 11.28 33.08 -2.93
CA GLU A 544 12.53 33.11 -2.18
C GLU A 544 12.37 33.92 -0.88
N ASP A 545 11.61 33.36 0.06
CA ASP A 545 11.82 33.55 1.47
C ASP A 545 13.22 33.00 1.77
N PRO A 546 14.22 33.84 2.13
CA PRO A 546 15.61 33.42 2.34
C PRO A 546 15.79 32.50 3.57
N ARG A 547 14.68 32.07 4.19
CA ARG A 547 14.60 31.05 5.24
C ARG A 547 14.47 29.62 4.67
N LEU A 548 14.18 29.47 3.38
CA LEU A 548 13.95 28.18 2.71
C LEU A 548 15.20 27.69 1.98
N VAL A 549 15.62 26.45 2.25
CA VAL A 549 16.79 25.82 1.62
C VAL A 549 16.34 24.87 0.52
N LEU A 550 17.12 24.80 -0.58
CA LEU A 550 16.80 24.05 -1.81
C LEU A 550 15.41 24.39 -2.40
N GLY A 551 14.91 25.61 -2.15
CA GLY A 551 13.62 26.10 -2.65
C GLY A 551 12.37 25.34 -2.16
N ALA A 552 12.46 24.59 -1.05
CA ALA A 552 11.37 23.75 -0.55
C ALA A 552 11.34 23.51 0.97
N TYR A 553 12.50 23.54 1.64
CA TYR A 553 12.61 23.06 3.01
C TYR A 553 12.77 24.21 4.01
N ARG A 554 11.83 24.30 4.95
CA ARG A 554 11.87 25.27 6.06
C ARG A 554 12.57 24.64 7.25
N LYS A 555 13.66 25.25 7.73
CA LYS A 555 14.31 24.83 8.99
C LYS A 555 13.34 25.07 10.16
N VAL A 556 13.07 24.04 10.96
CA VAL A 556 12.20 24.09 12.14
C VAL A 556 13.03 24.25 13.41
N ARG A 557 14.05 23.40 13.59
CA ARG A 557 15.05 23.51 14.67
C ARG A 557 16.37 22.87 14.28
N GLU A 558 17.46 23.37 14.86
CA GLU A 558 18.75 22.66 14.90
C GLU A 558 18.62 21.47 15.86
N LEU A 559 19.14 20.30 15.49
CA LEU A 559 18.95 19.08 16.30
C LEU A 559 19.96 18.96 17.44
N TRP A 560 21.20 19.35 17.19
CA TRP A 560 22.30 19.36 18.17
C TRP A 560 23.09 20.67 18.04
N HIS A 561 23.41 21.30 19.16
CA HIS A 561 23.96 22.66 19.18
C HIS A 561 25.33 22.75 18.49
N GLY A 562 25.46 23.60 17.48
CA GLY A 562 26.66 23.73 16.66
C GLY A 562 26.81 22.65 15.59
N SER A 563 25.80 21.79 15.42
CA SER A 563 25.78 20.80 14.34
C SER A 563 25.17 21.38 13.07
N LYS A 564 25.70 20.96 11.92
CA LYS A 564 25.21 21.35 10.59
C LYS A 564 23.97 20.55 10.19
N VAL A 565 23.06 20.29 11.14
CA VAL A 565 21.90 19.41 10.97
C VAL A 565 20.63 20.00 11.58
N TRP A 566 19.60 20.11 10.76
CA TRP A 566 18.30 20.67 11.14
C TRP A 566 17.18 19.67 10.89
N GLN A 567 16.22 19.64 11.82
CA GLN A 567 14.87 19.18 11.51
C GLN A 567 14.21 20.25 10.65
N ALA A 568 13.67 19.86 9.50
CA ALA A 568 13.01 20.75 8.56
C ALA A 568 11.66 20.20 8.14
N GLU A 569 10.82 21.09 7.61
CA GLU A 569 9.52 20.81 7.02
C GLU A 569 9.64 20.93 5.49
N ASP A 570 9.28 19.88 4.76
CA ASP A 570 9.04 19.96 3.32
C ASP A 570 7.72 20.67 3.05
N THR A 571 7.79 21.94 2.64
CA THR A 571 6.61 22.77 2.39
C THR A 571 5.75 22.28 1.22
N ARG A 572 6.23 21.30 0.43
CA ARG A 572 5.47 20.68 -0.67
C ARG A 572 4.67 19.44 -0.24
N SER A 573 5.04 18.79 0.86
CA SER A 573 4.42 17.52 1.30
C SER A 573 3.98 17.49 2.77
N GLY A 574 4.28 18.54 3.55
CA GLY A 574 3.99 18.61 4.99
C GLY A 574 4.81 17.63 5.83
N ARG A 575 5.89 17.06 5.28
CA ARG A 575 6.69 16.03 5.94
C ARG A 575 7.87 16.62 6.70
N THR A 576 8.11 16.09 7.89
CA THR A 576 9.37 16.30 8.61
C THR A 576 10.50 15.56 7.89
N VAL A 577 11.62 16.25 7.66
CA VAL A 577 12.85 15.71 7.07
C VAL A 577 14.08 16.13 7.87
N ALA A 578 15.19 15.39 7.73
CA ALA A 578 16.49 15.80 8.28
C ALA A 578 17.36 16.42 7.19
N MET A 579 17.90 17.61 7.42
CA MET A 579 18.78 18.33 6.49
C MET A 579 20.19 18.44 7.04
N TYR A 580 21.19 18.05 6.25
CA TYR A 580 22.61 18.11 6.59
C TYR A 580 23.33 19.07 5.63
N ARG A 581 24.11 20.03 6.15
CA ARG A 581 25.00 20.89 5.35
C ARG A 581 26.44 20.39 5.38
N TYR A 582 27.00 20.19 4.20
CA TYR A 582 28.40 19.82 3.98
C TYR A 582 29.17 21.05 3.47
N GLU A 583 30.33 21.29 4.07
CA GLU A 583 31.28 22.29 3.60
C GLU A 583 32.31 21.60 2.70
N VAL A 584 32.07 21.68 1.40
CA VAL A 584 32.92 21.19 0.31
C VAL A 584 33.29 22.36 -0.58
N GLY A 585 34.56 22.45 -0.97
CA GLY A 585 35.02 23.42 -1.97
C GLY A 585 34.46 23.08 -3.36
N PRO A 586 34.47 24.04 -4.32
CA PRO A 586 33.91 23.84 -5.66
C PRO A 586 34.40 22.55 -6.35
N ASP A 587 35.69 22.26 -6.25
CA ASP A 587 36.35 21.08 -6.85
C ASP A 587 35.85 19.74 -6.28
N GLN A 588 35.15 19.77 -5.14
CA GLN A 588 34.58 18.60 -4.46
C GLN A 588 33.07 18.48 -4.66
N HIS A 589 32.41 19.43 -5.33
CA HIS A 589 30.95 19.44 -5.51
C HIS A 589 30.48 18.24 -6.35
N GLU A 590 31.17 17.89 -7.44
CA GLU A 590 30.81 16.70 -8.23
C GLU A 590 31.00 15.40 -7.44
N THR A 591 32.10 15.28 -6.69
CA THR A 591 32.38 14.12 -5.82
C THR A 591 31.30 13.95 -4.75
N PHE A 592 30.84 15.05 -4.14
CA PHE A 592 29.70 15.03 -3.21
C PHE A 592 28.42 14.52 -3.90
N LEU A 593 28.09 15.07 -5.08
CA LEU A 593 26.87 14.73 -5.80
C LEU A 593 26.86 13.26 -6.27
N ASP A 594 27.97 12.71 -6.75
CA ASP A 594 28.06 11.29 -7.14
C ASP A 594 27.86 10.33 -5.97
N ARG A 595 28.37 10.69 -4.80
CA ARG A 595 28.20 9.89 -3.59
C ARG A 595 26.81 10.02 -2.99
N ALA A 596 26.20 11.20 -3.08
CA ALA A 596 24.81 11.41 -2.69
C ALA A 596 23.83 10.65 -3.62
N ARG A 597 24.13 10.56 -4.93
CA ARG A 597 23.43 9.69 -5.89
C ARG A 597 23.54 8.22 -5.46
N ALA A 598 24.77 7.71 -5.31
CA ALA A 598 25.01 6.32 -4.95
C ALA A 598 24.39 5.93 -3.59
N LEU A 599 24.40 6.83 -2.60
CA LEU A 599 23.74 6.60 -1.31
C LEU A 599 22.21 6.58 -1.42
N ALA A 600 21.62 7.35 -2.35
CA ALA A 600 20.18 7.37 -2.58
C ALA A 600 19.65 6.10 -3.29
N ASP A 601 20.50 5.40 -4.05
CA ASP A 601 20.17 4.11 -4.65
C ASP A 601 20.18 2.95 -3.62
N VAL A 602 20.94 3.08 -2.52
CA VAL A 602 21.02 2.06 -1.46
C VAL A 602 19.75 2.06 -0.60
N ARG A 603 19.08 0.90 -0.52
CA ARG A 603 17.92 0.68 0.35
C ARG A 603 18.19 -0.45 1.35
N HIS A 604 18.26 -0.10 2.63
CA HIS A 604 18.48 -1.04 3.72
C HIS A 604 17.78 -0.52 4.99
N PRO A 605 17.18 -1.36 5.86
CA PRO A 605 16.53 -0.90 7.09
C PRO A 605 17.46 -0.04 7.96
N ASN A 606 18.72 -0.46 8.09
CA ASN A 606 19.72 0.22 8.94
C ASN A 606 20.40 1.44 8.31
N ILE A 607 20.02 1.83 7.09
CA ILE A 607 20.53 3.03 6.41
C ILE A 607 19.42 4.08 6.37
N VAL A 608 19.80 5.35 6.47
CA VAL A 608 18.86 6.47 6.35
C VAL A 608 18.53 6.75 4.88
N GLY A 609 17.24 6.72 4.54
CA GLY A 609 16.76 6.94 3.18
C GLY A 609 16.95 8.39 2.73
N VAL A 610 17.74 8.60 1.68
CA VAL A 610 17.91 9.93 1.04
C VAL A 610 16.63 10.29 0.28
N HIS A 611 16.27 11.58 0.30
CA HIS A 611 15.12 12.13 -0.43
C HIS A 611 15.55 13.09 -1.54
N VAL A 612 16.43 14.05 -1.21
CA VAL A 612 16.97 15.06 -2.13
C VAL A 612 18.40 15.39 -1.73
N PHE A 613 19.23 15.76 -2.69
CA PHE A 613 20.56 16.33 -2.47
C PHE A 613 20.84 17.39 -3.54
N GLY A 614 21.73 18.33 -3.25
CA GLY A 614 22.07 19.40 -4.19
C GLY A 614 23.01 20.45 -3.62
N LEU A 615 23.18 21.52 -4.38
CA LEU A 615 23.92 22.71 -3.98
C LEU A 615 22.92 23.86 -3.76
N TRP A 616 23.12 24.65 -2.71
CA TRP A 616 22.34 25.86 -2.41
C TRP A 616 23.26 26.88 -1.76
N GLU A 617 23.29 28.13 -2.28
CA GLU A 617 24.19 29.20 -1.81
C GLU A 617 25.67 28.73 -1.74
N GLY A 618 26.13 27.99 -2.75
CA GLY A 618 27.49 27.42 -2.81
C GLY A 618 27.79 26.30 -1.80
N ASN A 619 26.87 26.00 -0.89
CA ASN A 619 26.99 24.95 0.11
C ASN A 619 26.33 23.65 -0.41
N ALA A 620 26.87 22.49 -0.02
CA ALA A 620 26.27 21.21 -0.35
C ALA A 620 25.27 20.77 0.72
N TRP A 621 24.15 20.20 0.28
CA TRP A 621 23.03 19.81 1.14
C TRP A 621 22.55 18.40 0.82
N LEU A 622 22.27 17.64 1.88
CA LEU A 622 21.64 16.33 1.85
C LEU A 622 20.35 16.39 2.66
N VAL A 623 19.25 15.87 2.11
CA VAL A 623 17.94 15.76 2.77
C VAL A 623 17.56 14.30 2.82
N THR A 624 17.28 13.80 4.02
CA THR A 624 16.90 12.40 4.27
C THR A 624 15.54 12.33 4.96
N GLU A 625 15.01 11.11 5.08
CA GLU A 625 13.94 10.82 6.05
C GLU A 625 14.33 11.36 7.44
N PHE A 626 13.34 11.88 8.18
CA PHE A 626 13.51 12.23 9.58
C PHE A 626 13.30 10.97 10.42
N VAL A 627 14.35 10.52 11.09
CA VAL A 627 14.32 9.35 11.97
C VAL A 627 14.06 9.82 13.40
N GLU A 628 12.90 9.47 13.95
CA GLU A 628 12.64 9.64 15.38
C GLU A 628 13.34 8.53 16.17
N GLY A 629 14.32 8.92 16.99
CA GLY A 629 15.15 8.02 17.77
C GLY A 629 16.17 8.79 18.62
N VAL A 630 17.02 8.06 19.32
CA VAL A 630 18.04 8.60 20.24
C VAL A 630 19.43 8.24 19.73
N THR A 631 20.40 9.15 19.75
CA THR A 631 21.77 8.79 19.35
C THR A 631 22.48 7.97 20.44
N LEU A 632 23.42 7.13 20.03
CA LEU A 632 24.29 6.42 20.98
C LEU A 632 25.13 7.37 21.85
N ALA A 633 25.37 8.61 21.38
CA ALA A 633 25.97 9.69 22.15
C ALA A 633 25.06 10.18 23.30
N GLU A 634 23.78 10.44 23.02
CA GLU A 634 22.79 10.90 24.03
C GLU A 634 22.51 9.86 25.13
N LEU A 635 22.73 8.57 24.82
CA LEU A 635 22.71 7.47 25.80
C LEU A 635 23.98 7.34 26.66
N THR A 636 25.09 7.99 26.28
CA THR A 636 26.41 7.87 26.92
C THR A 636 26.98 9.19 27.47
N ALA A 637 26.27 10.31 27.28
CA ALA A 637 26.78 11.66 27.56
C ALA A 637 27.01 12.01 29.05
N GLU A 638 26.14 11.55 29.96
CA GLU A 638 26.17 11.96 31.39
C GLU A 638 27.04 11.07 32.30
N GLY A 639 28.01 10.36 31.73
CA GLY A 639 29.02 9.60 32.45
C GLY A 639 29.52 8.40 31.65
N GLY A 640 30.79 8.02 31.85
CA GLY A 640 31.44 6.89 31.16
C GLY A 640 30.93 5.52 31.61
N VAL A 641 29.61 5.30 31.56
CA VAL A 641 28.94 4.09 32.01
C VAL A 641 28.67 3.18 30.82
N ARG A 642 29.04 1.92 30.95
CA ARG A 642 29.00 0.94 29.86
C ARG A 642 27.57 0.66 29.42
N LEU A 643 27.35 0.55 28.11
CA LEU A 643 26.05 0.20 27.58
C LEU A 643 25.69 -1.27 27.90
N PRO A 644 24.41 -1.62 28.09
CA PRO A 644 23.99 -2.99 28.33
C PRO A 644 24.45 -3.92 27.21
N TYR A 645 25.03 -5.07 27.56
CA TYR A 645 25.65 -6.00 26.60
C TYR A 645 24.70 -6.39 25.45
N TRP A 646 23.41 -6.59 25.74
CA TRP A 646 22.38 -6.94 24.76
C TRP A 646 22.15 -5.83 23.71
N MET A 647 22.18 -4.57 24.13
CA MET A 647 22.09 -3.42 23.25
C MET A 647 23.34 -3.36 22.37
N LEU A 648 24.53 -3.51 22.94
CA LEU A 648 25.79 -3.54 22.18
C LEU A 648 25.83 -4.64 21.14
N THR A 649 25.30 -5.83 21.42
CA THR A 649 25.24 -6.92 20.44
C THR A 649 24.27 -6.65 19.30
N SER A 650 23.12 -6.04 19.60
CA SER A 650 22.16 -5.62 18.56
C SER A 650 22.74 -4.50 17.69
N VAL A 651 23.39 -3.51 18.29
CA VAL A 651 24.07 -2.42 17.57
C VAL A 651 25.21 -2.96 16.69
N ALA A 652 26.07 -3.83 17.23
CA ALA A 652 27.18 -4.41 16.48
C ALA A 652 26.71 -5.21 15.26
N ASN A 653 25.68 -6.07 15.41
CA ASN A 653 25.09 -6.84 14.33
C ASN A 653 24.47 -5.93 13.24
N GLN A 654 23.60 -5.00 13.64
CA GLN A 654 22.90 -4.11 12.70
C GLN A 654 23.84 -3.13 11.96
N VAL A 655 24.88 -2.64 12.65
CA VAL A 655 25.89 -1.77 12.01
C VAL A 655 26.85 -2.58 11.13
N ALA A 656 27.21 -3.81 11.49
CA ALA A 656 27.99 -4.69 10.62
C ALA A 656 27.23 -5.02 9.32
N GLN A 657 25.92 -5.33 9.40
CA GLN A 657 25.06 -5.51 8.22
C GLN A 657 25.01 -4.25 7.34
N CYS A 658 24.82 -3.08 7.96
CA CYS A 658 24.88 -1.78 7.26
C CYS A 658 26.21 -1.60 6.51
N LEU A 659 27.35 -1.82 7.17
CA LEU A 659 28.67 -1.65 6.57
C LEU A 659 28.89 -2.63 5.40
N THR A 660 28.50 -3.90 5.53
CA THR A 660 28.56 -4.88 4.42
C THR A 660 27.83 -4.37 3.17
N VAL A 661 26.64 -3.78 3.32
CA VAL A 661 25.87 -3.23 2.20
C VAL A 661 26.49 -1.96 1.63
N VAL A 662 26.98 -1.05 2.47
CA VAL A 662 27.64 0.20 2.05
C VAL A 662 28.94 -0.10 1.28
N HIS A 663 29.81 -0.95 1.84
CA HIS A 663 31.07 -1.35 1.22
C HIS A 663 30.83 -2.15 -0.08
N GLY A 664 29.78 -2.98 -0.13
CA GLY A 664 29.36 -3.71 -1.33
C GLY A 664 28.93 -2.80 -2.50
N HIS A 665 28.50 -1.56 -2.24
CA HIS A 665 28.21 -0.55 -3.27
C HIS A 665 29.42 0.33 -3.61
N GLY A 666 30.61 0.02 -3.11
CA GLY A 666 31.83 0.83 -3.30
C GLY A 666 31.81 2.16 -2.54
N LEU A 667 30.87 2.33 -1.60
CA LEU A 667 30.77 3.46 -0.68
C LEU A 667 31.44 3.13 0.65
N ALA A 668 31.49 4.14 1.52
CA ALA A 668 31.92 4.02 2.91
C ALA A 668 31.19 5.09 3.75
N HIS A 669 31.12 4.88 5.06
CA HIS A 669 30.57 5.87 5.99
C HIS A 669 31.57 7.00 6.25
N GLY A 670 32.88 6.72 6.27
CA GLY A 670 34.00 7.67 6.23
C GLY A 670 34.31 8.44 7.52
N ARG A 671 33.41 8.36 8.52
CA ARG A 671 33.56 8.86 9.90
C ARG A 671 32.45 8.27 10.80
N LEU A 672 32.60 7.05 11.31
CA LEU A 672 31.57 6.43 12.16
C LEU A 672 31.73 6.90 13.62
N THR A 673 30.65 7.39 14.25
CA THR A 673 30.68 7.97 15.62
C THR A 673 29.40 7.64 16.39
N PRO A 674 29.34 7.80 17.74
CA PRO A 674 28.13 7.49 18.50
C PRO A 674 26.94 8.40 18.11
N ASN A 675 27.22 9.60 17.60
CA ASN A 675 26.20 10.49 17.06
C ASN A 675 25.52 9.91 15.81
N CYS A 676 26.28 9.24 14.94
CA CYS A 676 25.81 8.71 13.66
C CYS A 676 24.78 7.58 13.80
N LEU A 677 24.79 6.87 14.94
CA LEU A 677 23.95 5.72 15.22
C LEU A 677 22.69 6.19 15.96
N LEU A 678 21.55 6.21 15.27
CA LEU A 678 20.24 6.46 15.87
C LEU A 678 19.57 5.12 16.22
N LEU A 679 19.23 4.96 17.50
CA LEU A 679 18.39 3.87 18.01
C LEU A 679 16.92 4.29 17.90
N CYS A 680 16.16 3.56 17.09
CA CYS A 680 14.74 3.81 16.84
C CYS A 680 13.85 3.10 17.88
N PRO A 681 12.61 3.57 18.12
CA PRO A 681 11.61 2.96 19.02
C PRO A 681 11.34 1.47 18.84
N ASP A 682 11.51 0.93 17.63
CA ASP A 682 11.30 -0.47 17.27
C ASP A 682 12.51 -1.38 17.56
N GLY A 683 13.64 -0.81 17.96
CA GLY A 683 14.93 -1.48 18.12
C GLY A 683 15.83 -1.45 16.88
N THR A 684 15.38 -0.83 15.78
CA THR A 684 16.21 -0.65 14.57
C THR A 684 17.29 0.39 14.80
N VAL A 685 18.54 0.08 14.46
CA VAL A 685 19.63 1.07 14.40
C VAL A 685 19.72 1.64 12.99
N LYS A 686 19.54 2.96 12.84
CA LYS A 686 19.76 3.68 11.57
C LYS A 686 21.06 4.47 11.60
N VAL A 687 21.90 4.24 10.61
CA VAL A 687 23.18 4.93 10.39
C VAL A 687 22.95 6.21 9.59
N THR A 688 23.49 7.33 10.08
CA THR A 688 23.29 8.70 9.58
C THR A 688 24.59 9.50 9.55
N ARG A 689 24.61 10.63 8.84
CA ARG A 689 25.77 11.54 8.70
C ARG A 689 26.99 10.90 8.02
N PHE A 690 26.76 10.24 6.88
CA PHE A 690 27.82 9.76 5.98
C PHE A 690 28.78 10.90 5.60
N ALA A 691 30.08 10.67 5.64
CA ALA A 691 31.12 11.66 5.35
C ALA A 691 31.41 11.75 3.83
N LEU A 692 30.42 12.24 3.08
CA LEU A 692 30.44 12.30 1.61
C LEU A 692 31.59 13.15 1.03
N GLU A 693 32.20 14.02 1.83
CA GLU A 693 33.23 14.98 1.43
C GLU A 693 34.66 14.43 1.25
N ARG A 694 34.96 13.20 1.74
CA ARG A 694 36.35 12.70 1.90
C ARG A 694 36.83 11.78 0.77
N THR A 695 37.93 12.09 0.08
CA THR A 695 38.47 11.28 -1.06
C THR A 695 38.87 9.83 -0.67
N ARG A 696 39.10 8.99 -1.69
CA ARG A 696 38.82 7.54 -1.67
C ARG A 696 39.87 6.63 -1.01
N THR A 697 40.92 7.15 -0.39
CA THR A 697 41.96 6.34 0.28
C THR A 697 41.53 5.88 1.68
N ASP A 698 41.52 4.56 1.85
CA ASP A 698 41.26 3.80 3.09
C ASP A 698 39.97 4.17 3.82
N SER A 699 38.85 4.03 3.12
CA SER A 699 37.52 4.29 3.67
C SER A 699 36.82 3.06 4.25
N GLU A 700 36.96 1.85 3.67
CA GLU A 700 36.43 0.60 4.25
C GLU A 700 37.09 0.31 5.60
N SER A 701 38.43 0.27 5.62
CA SER A 701 39.22 -0.04 6.83
C SER A 701 38.93 0.92 8.00
N ARG A 702 38.72 2.21 7.68
CA ARG A 702 38.37 3.23 8.68
C ARG A 702 37.00 3.00 9.32
N ASP A 703 35.99 2.61 8.54
CA ASP A 703 34.65 2.32 9.09
C ASP A 703 34.69 1.12 10.05
N LEU A 704 35.47 0.08 9.71
CA LEU A 704 35.62 -1.13 10.51
C LEU A 704 36.41 -0.85 11.80
N ASN A 705 37.49 -0.06 11.72
CA ASN A 705 38.26 0.34 12.89
C ASN A 705 37.47 1.30 13.81
N ASP A 706 36.73 2.27 13.25
CA ASP A 706 35.79 3.10 14.02
C ASP A 706 34.73 2.24 14.72
N LEU A 707 34.15 1.21 14.05
CA LEU A 707 33.20 0.29 14.68
C LEU A 707 33.84 -0.48 15.86
N GLY A 708 35.02 -1.07 15.67
CA GLY A 708 35.73 -1.78 16.74
C GLY A 708 36.04 -0.85 17.92
N ARG A 709 36.46 0.38 17.63
CA ARG A 709 36.74 1.42 18.64
C ARG A 709 35.49 1.85 19.40
N LEU A 710 34.36 2.08 18.71
CA LEU A 710 33.08 2.43 19.32
C LEU A 710 32.57 1.35 20.29
N LEU A 711 32.71 0.07 19.92
CA LEU A 711 32.32 -1.05 20.77
C LEU A 711 33.25 -1.18 21.99
N SER A 712 34.56 -0.95 21.83
CA SER A 712 35.54 -0.95 22.93
C SER A 712 35.35 0.23 23.89
N GLU A 713 35.16 1.45 23.38
CA GLU A 713 34.85 2.66 24.16
C GLU A 713 33.56 2.46 24.96
N SER A 714 32.50 1.94 24.33
CA SER A 714 31.20 1.66 24.99
C SER A 714 31.26 0.52 26.03
N LEU A 715 32.31 -0.29 26.01
CA LEU A 715 32.63 -1.32 27.01
C LEU A 715 33.63 -0.83 28.09
N GLY A 716 34.07 0.42 28.06
CA GLY A 716 34.96 1.00 29.07
C GLY A 716 36.46 0.96 28.76
N GLY A 717 36.84 0.85 27.47
CA GLY A 717 38.19 1.19 27.00
C GLY A 717 39.25 0.10 27.05
N ALA A 718 38.93 -1.10 27.56
CA ALA A 718 39.78 -2.28 27.45
C ALA A 718 38.94 -3.51 27.09
N ALA A 719 39.23 -4.13 25.94
CA ALA A 719 38.53 -5.32 25.45
C ALA A 719 39.01 -6.64 26.10
N THR A 720 39.73 -6.57 27.21
CA THR A 720 40.23 -7.75 27.95
C THR A 720 39.17 -8.27 28.93
N ALA A 721 39.00 -9.60 28.98
CA ALA A 721 37.86 -10.25 29.64
C ALA A 721 37.76 -10.00 31.17
N GLU A 722 38.85 -9.58 31.81
CA GLU A 722 38.96 -9.42 33.26
C GLU A 722 38.34 -8.12 33.79
N HIS A 723 38.29 -7.04 33.00
CA HIS A 723 37.87 -5.71 33.46
C HIS A 723 36.35 -5.46 33.37
N LEU A 724 35.53 -6.52 33.38
CA LEU A 724 34.07 -6.47 33.34
C LEU A 724 33.50 -6.67 34.76
N GLY A 725 33.11 -5.56 35.39
CA GLY A 725 32.86 -5.45 36.84
C GLY A 725 31.69 -6.26 37.43
N PRO A 726 31.56 -6.28 38.77
CA PRO A 726 30.74 -7.25 39.50
C PRO A 726 29.22 -7.13 39.33
N ALA A 727 28.72 -6.10 38.64
CA ALA A 727 27.28 -5.90 38.39
C ALA A 727 26.68 -6.88 37.36
N ASP A 728 27.50 -7.49 36.49
CA ASP A 728 27.05 -8.45 35.46
C ASP A 728 27.17 -9.93 35.91
N THR A 729 27.53 -10.17 37.17
CA THR A 729 27.91 -11.52 37.64
C THR A 729 26.73 -12.51 37.65
N GLU A 730 25.49 -12.02 37.74
CA GLU A 730 24.27 -12.84 37.78
C GLU A 730 23.76 -13.28 36.39
N LEU A 731 24.44 -12.93 35.30
CA LEU A 731 24.08 -13.42 33.97
C LEU A 731 24.16 -14.96 33.90
N PRO A 732 23.12 -15.67 33.41
CA PRO A 732 23.11 -17.12 33.27
C PRO A 732 24.31 -17.66 32.50
N ARG A 733 24.72 -18.92 32.77
CA ARG A 733 25.93 -19.53 32.17
C ARG A 733 26.00 -19.40 30.64
N SER A 734 24.85 -19.48 29.95
CA SER A 734 24.73 -19.28 28.50
C SER A 734 25.10 -17.87 28.00
N ARG A 735 24.97 -16.83 28.83
CA ARG A 735 25.40 -15.45 28.53
C ARG A 735 26.86 -15.16 28.93
N ARG A 736 27.54 -16.07 29.66
CA ARG A 736 28.98 -15.95 29.96
C ARG A 736 29.87 -16.47 28.82
N ALA A 737 29.47 -17.59 28.18
CA ALA A 737 30.18 -18.23 27.05
C ALA A 737 30.15 -17.45 25.72
N PHE A 738 30.03 -16.12 25.82
CA PHE A 738 29.74 -15.18 24.73
C PHE A 738 30.70 -13.98 24.74
N ARG A 739 31.39 -13.73 25.87
CA ARG A 739 32.39 -12.67 26.01
C ARG A 739 33.58 -12.88 25.07
N GLU A 740 34.02 -14.12 24.90
CA GLU A 740 35.10 -14.52 24.00
C GLU A 740 34.76 -14.23 22.51
N PRO A 741 33.70 -14.79 21.89
CA PRO A 741 33.32 -14.47 20.51
C PRO A 741 33.12 -12.97 20.20
N PHE A 742 32.74 -12.16 21.19
CA PHE A 742 32.62 -10.70 21.05
C PHE A 742 33.98 -10.00 21.10
N ALA A 743 34.83 -10.35 22.08
CA ALA A 743 36.18 -9.81 22.20
C ALA A 743 37.01 -10.12 20.95
N ASP A 744 37.00 -11.38 20.49
CA ASP A 744 37.56 -11.83 19.21
C ASP A 744 37.18 -10.94 18.02
N ALA A 745 35.89 -10.62 17.91
CA ALA A 745 35.36 -9.87 16.77
C ALA A 745 35.72 -8.38 16.84
N VAL A 746 35.82 -7.81 18.05
CA VAL A 746 36.36 -6.46 18.27
C VAL A 746 37.88 -6.42 18.01
N GLU A 747 38.64 -7.44 18.40
CA GLU A 747 40.08 -7.52 18.12
C GLU A 747 40.37 -7.63 16.61
N ASP A 748 39.66 -8.51 15.88
CA ASP A 748 39.78 -8.61 14.43
C ASP A 748 39.37 -7.28 13.74
N LEU A 749 38.35 -6.54 14.23
CA LEU A 749 37.99 -5.18 13.75
C LEU A 749 39.04 -4.10 14.06
N LEU A 750 39.73 -4.20 15.20
CA LEU A 750 40.77 -3.24 15.61
C LEU A 750 42.14 -3.50 14.97
N SER A 751 42.29 -4.63 14.27
CA SER A 751 43.51 -4.99 13.55
C SER A 751 43.88 -3.98 12.45
N ALA A 752 45.15 -3.96 12.04
CA ALA A 752 45.64 -3.17 10.91
C ALA A 752 45.48 -3.89 9.54
N ASP A 753 45.16 -5.19 9.55
CA ASP A 753 44.93 -6.00 8.34
C ASP A 753 43.43 -6.03 8.00
N LEU A 754 43.09 -5.51 6.80
CA LEU A 754 41.72 -5.39 6.30
C LEU A 754 40.99 -6.74 6.20
N ASP A 755 41.69 -7.83 5.92
CA ASP A 755 41.04 -9.15 5.85
C ASP A 755 40.83 -9.76 7.24
N ARG A 756 41.47 -9.23 8.30
CA ARG A 756 41.03 -9.46 9.69
C ARG A 756 39.81 -8.61 10.02
N GLN A 757 39.84 -7.33 9.68
CA GLN A 757 38.71 -6.41 9.92
C GLN A 757 37.41 -6.91 9.29
N ARG A 758 37.48 -7.42 8.04
CA ARG A 758 36.35 -8.06 7.35
C ARG A 758 35.84 -9.28 8.10
N ARG A 759 36.71 -10.18 8.59
CA ARG A 759 36.29 -11.30 9.45
C ARG A 759 35.65 -10.82 10.75
N GLY A 760 36.15 -9.75 11.36
CA GLY A 760 35.55 -9.10 12.53
C GLY A 760 34.10 -8.65 12.27
N ARG A 761 33.86 -7.93 11.17
CA ARG A 761 32.51 -7.57 10.69
C ARG A 761 31.65 -8.82 10.45
N ASP A 762 32.18 -9.79 9.71
CA ASP A 762 31.41 -10.93 9.24
C ASP A 762 31.03 -11.87 10.41
N ARG A 763 31.88 -11.99 11.45
CA ARG A 763 31.53 -12.62 12.75
C ARG A 763 30.26 -12.01 13.35
N PHE A 764 30.13 -10.69 13.41
CA PHE A 764 28.92 -10.02 13.94
C PHE A 764 27.67 -10.26 13.08
N THR A 765 27.82 -10.51 11.78
CA THR A 765 26.70 -10.88 10.88
C THR A 765 26.34 -12.37 10.90
N SER A 766 27.09 -13.21 11.63
CA SER A 766 26.90 -14.66 11.62
C SER A 766 25.61 -15.12 12.31
N LEU A 767 25.10 -16.29 11.91
CA LEU A 767 23.95 -16.97 12.53
C LEU A 767 24.12 -17.24 14.04
N THR A 768 25.36 -17.23 14.55
CA THR A 768 25.64 -17.33 15.98
C THR A 768 25.29 -16.02 16.69
N PHE A 769 25.74 -14.89 16.16
CA PHE A 769 25.42 -13.56 16.69
C PHE A 769 23.95 -13.17 16.50
N ASP A 770 23.32 -13.60 15.41
CA ASP A 770 21.87 -13.44 15.18
C ASP A 770 21.04 -14.15 16.27
N LYS A 771 21.33 -15.44 16.52
CA LYS A 771 20.73 -16.21 17.64
C LYS A 771 21.00 -15.58 19.01
N HIS A 772 22.19 -15.02 19.23
CA HIS A 772 22.49 -14.31 20.47
C HIS A 772 21.71 -12.99 20.57
N THR A 773 21.51 -12.25 19.48
CA THR A 773 20.70 -11.03 19.46
C THR A 773 19.25 -11.33 19.83
N ALA A 774 18.68 -12.41 19.27
CA ALA A 774 17.35 -12.90 19.66
C ALA A 774 17.27 -13.36 21.14
N ALA A 775 18.29 -14.06 21.66
CA ALA A 775 18.34 -14.54 23.04
C ALA A 775 18.78 -13.50 24.08
N ALA A 776 19.31 -12.36 23.64
CA ALA A 776 19.78 -11.26 24.49
C ALA A 776 18.66 -10.29 24.88
N GLY A 777 17.44 -10.47 24.38
CA GLY A 777 16.28 -9.59 24.52
C GLY A 777 16.14 -8.88 25.87
N ASP A 778 15.67 -7.64 25.79
CA ASP A 778 15.59 -6.62 26.84
C ASP A 778 15.25 -7.23 28.23
N PRO A 779 16.18 -7.13 29.20
CA PRO A 779 16.00 -7.76 30.51
C PRO A 779 14.98 -7.02 31.39
N TYR A 780 14.48 -5.85 30.98
CA TYR A 780 13.46 -5.11 31.71
C TYR A 780 12.06 -5.55 31.30
N GLY A 781 11.10 -5.41 32.22
CA GLY A 781 9.68 -5.60 31.97
C GLY A 781 8.90 -4.54 32.71
N TYR A 782 8.02 -3.82 32.00
CA TYR A 782 7.30 -2.66 32.51
C TYR A 782 5.80 -2.97 32.54
N ARG A 783 5.19 -2.75 33.70
CA ARG A 783 3.75 -2.94 33.91
C ARG A 783 3.09 -1.63 34.31
N LEU A 784 2.13 -1.20 33.49
CA LEU A 784 1.39 0.05 33.56
C LEU A 784 -0.14 -0.17 33.55
N LEU A 785 -0.61 -1.36 33.16
CA LEU A 785 -2.03 -1.76 33.17
C LEU A 785 -2.50 -2.20 34.57
N GLY A 786 -2.06 -1.46 35.58
CA GLY A 786 -2.22 -1.72 37.01
C GLY A 786 -1.33 -0.75 37.81
N PRO A 787 -1.05 -1.06 39.10
CA PRO A 787 0.00 -0.38 39.86
C PRO A 787 1.36 -0.55 39.17
N VAL A 788 2.11 0.55 39.03
CA VAL A 788 3.35 0.58 38.24
C VAL A 788 4.40 -0.36 38.83
N ARG A 789 4.91 -1.30 38.02
CA ARG A 789 5.97 -2.23 38.43
C ARG A 789 7.01 -2.40 37.32
N ILE A 790 8.25 -2.57 37.75
CA ILE A 790 9.40 -2.84 36.90
C ILE A 790 10.03 -4.16 37.34
N THR A 791 10.32 -5.04 36.40
CA THR A 791 11.14 -6.24 36.62
C THR A 791 12.45 -6.14 35.85
N ARG A 792 13.54 -6.69 36.37
CA ARG A 792 14.85 -6.83 35.70
C ARG A 792 15.31 -8.28 35.82
N ASN A 793 15.65 -8.92 34.70
CA ASN A 793 15.95 -10.36 34.61
C ASN A 793 14.84 -11.26 35.24
N GLY A 794 13.58 -10.81 35.22
CA GLY A 794 12.44 -11.48 35.86
C GLY A 794 12.23 -11.18 37.35
N GLY A 795 13.24 -10.69 38.07
CA GLY A 795 13.10 -10.23 39.46
C GLY A 795 12.46 -8.84 39.55
N PRO A 796 11.65 -8.52 40.58
CA PRO A 796 11.09 -7.18 40.77
C PRO A 796 12.17 -6.17 41.22
N LEU A 797 12.13 -4.94 40.69
CA LEU A 797 12.89 -3.81 41.22
C LEU A 797 12.12 -3.11 42.37
N PRO A 798 12.81 -2.31 43.21
CA PRO A 798 12.15 -1.47 44.20
C PRO A 798 11.09 -0.54 43.59
N VAL A 799 10.01 -0.29 44.34
CA VAL A 799 8.95 0.64 43.92
C VAL A 799 9.49 2.07 43.95
N LEU A 800 9.46 2.74 42.79
CA LEU A 800 9.89 4.14 42.65
C LEU A 800 8.97 5.09 43.44
N PRO A 801 9.47 6.25 43.91
CA PRO A 801 8.64 7.35 44.40
C PRO A 801 7.59 7.80 43.37
N PRO A 802 6.40 8.32 43.78
CA PRO A 802 5.30 8.61 42.84
C PRO A 802 5.65 9.56 41.68
N GLN A 803 6.45 10.61 41.93
CA GLN A 803 6.94 11.52 40.87
C GLN A 803 7.90 10.83 39.89
N GLU A 804 8.69 9.86 40.37
CA GLU A 804 9.64 9.09 39.55
C GLU A 804 8.92 7.99 38.76
N GLN A 805 7.81 7.45 39.29
CA GLN A 805 6.86 6.65 38.51
C GLN A 805 6.20 7.48 37.41
N ALA A 806 5.71 8.68 37.71
CA ALA A 806 5.05 9.55 36.74
C ALA A 806 5.99 9.93 35.58
N LEU A 807 7.23 10.32 35.89
CA LEU A 807 8.29 10.57 34.90
C LEU A 807 8.52 9.34 34.02
N LEU A 808 8.69 8.16 34.63
CA LEU A 808 8.88 6.90 33.90
C LEU A 808 7.68 6.58 32.98
N CYS A 809 6.44 6.79 33.44
CA CYS A 809 5.24 6.53 32.65
C CYS A 809 5.15 7.43 31.42
N MET A 810 5.46 8.72 31.57
CA MET A 810 5.49 9.67 30.44
C MET A 810 6.52 9.28 29.38
N LEU A 811 7.67 8.76 29.80
CA LEU A 811 8.74 8.29 28.91
C LEU A 811 8.38 6.97 28.22
N LEU A 812 7.81 6.00 28.96
CA LEU A 812 7.37 4.70 28.41
C LEU A 812 6.23 4.87 27.40
N LEU A 813 5.22 5.69 27.70
CA LEU A 813 4.09 5.98 26.80
C LEU A 813 4.49 6.80 25.56
N ARG A 814 5.73 7.28 25.50
CA ARG A 814 6.33 7.92 24.32
C ARG A 814 7.27 6.98 23.56
N SER A 815 7.40 5.71 23.97
CA SER A 815 8.07 4.61 23.26
C SER A 815 9.41 5.03 22.62
N GLY A 816 10.43 5.29 23.43
CA GLY A 816 11.78 5.64 22.93
C GLY A 816 11.95 7.06 22.38
N ARG A 817 10.87 7.82 22.15
CA ARG A 817 10.94 9.22 21.68
C ARG A 817 11.32 10.16 22.82
N THR A 818 11.91 11.30 22.46
CA THR A 818 12.19 12.39 23.44
C THR A 818 10.89 12.98 23.97
N VAL A 819 10.82 13.17 25.28
CA VAL A 819 9.82 13.99 25.96
C VAL A 819 10.53 15.24 26.47
N THR A 820 10.08 16.41 26.02
CA THR A 820 10.78 17.68 26.31
C THR A 820 10.66 18.07 27.78
N HIS A 821 11.63 18.85 28.30
CA HIS A 821 11.56 19.39 29.66
C HIS A 821 10.22 20.10 29.95
N ARG A 822 9.69 20.85 28.97
CA ARG A 822 8.37 21.50 29.06
C ARG A 822 7.22 20.49 29.19
N GLU A 823 7.15 19.50 28.30
CA GLU A 823 6.12 18.45 28.38
C GLU A 823 6.17 17.70 29.72
N LEU A 824 7.38 17.36 30.20
CA LEU A 824 7.59 16.69 31.48
C LEU A 824 7.10 17.57 32.65
N ALA A 825 7.47 18.85 32.67
CA ALA A 825 7.05 19.76 33.73
C ALA A 825 5.52 19.97 33.76
N GLU A 826 4.91 20.16 32.59
CA GLU A 826 3.45 20.28 32.43
C GLU A 826 2.72 18.98 32.83
N GLY A 827 3.25 17.82 32.45
CA GLY A 827 2.64 16.52 32.73
C GLY A 827 2.79 16.01 34.17
N LEU A 828 3.84 16.43 34.89
CA LEU A 828 4.06 16.09 36.30
C LEU A 828 3.34 17.06 37.26
N TRP A 829 3.36 18.36 36.97
CA TRP A 829 2.94 19.42 37.92
C TRP A 829 1.80 20.32 37.42
N GLY A 830 1.50 20.33 36.12
CA GLY A 830 0.48 21.19 35.53
C GLY A 830 0.75 22.67 35.82
N GLU A 831 -0.27 23.37 36.30
CA GLU A 831 -0.18 24.79 36.68
C GLU A 831 0.67 25.05 37.95
N ARG A 832 1.03 24.01 38.72
CA ARG A 832 1.68 24.11 40.03
C ARG A 832 3.18 23.79 39.96
N LEU A 833 3.86 24.43 39.02
CA LEU A 833 5.29 24.25 38.75
C LEU A 833 6.17 24.64 39.96
N PRO A 834 7.18 23.81 40.33
CA PRO A 834 8.19 24.19 41.32
C PRO A 834 9.06 25.35 40.82
N GLU A 835 9.52 26.23 41.73
CA GLU A 835 10.41 27.37 41.41
C GLU A 835 11.70 26.99 40.65
N HIS A 836 12.12 25.73 40.77
CA HIS A 836 13.30 25.16 40.13
C HIS A 836 12.98 23.87 39.38
N ALA A 837 11.85 23.83 38.64
CA ALA A 837 11.34 22.66 37.92
C ALA A 837 12.42 21.86 37.17
N ASP A 838 13.30 22.48 36.39
CA ASP A 838 14.37 21.79 35.66
C ASP A 838 15.39 21.07 36.57
N ARG A 839 15.68 21.62 37.75
CA ARG A 839 16.58 20.98 38.73
C ARG A 839 15.91 19.79 39.42
N GLU A 840 14.59 19.85 39.60
CA GLU A 840 13.79 18.73 40.12
C GLU A 840 13.63 17.62 39.06
N LEU A 841 13.39 17.98 37.78
CA LEU A 841 13.43 17.04 36.65
C LEU A 841 14.77 16.31 36.58
N ALA A 842 15.89 17.04 36.62
CA ALA A 842 17.23 16.46 36.59
C ALA A 842 17.49 15.54 37.80
N ARG A 843 16.98 15.88 38.99
CA ARG A 843 17.07 15.03 40.19
C ARG A 843 16.28 13.73 40.03
N HIS A 844 15.06 13.79 39.53
CA HIS A 844 14.24 12.60 39.28
C HIS A 844 14.83 11.73 38.15
N ALA A 845 15.32 12.32 37.06
CA ALA A 845 16.01 11.60 35.99
C ALA A 845 17.31 10.93 36.48
N SER A 846 18.09 11.60 37.32
CA SER A 846 19.30 11.03 37.94
C SER A 846 19.00 9.81 38.81
N ARG A 847 17.96 9.88 39.65
CA ARG A 847 17.48 8.73 40.45
C ARG A 847 16.94 7.60 39.59
N LEU A 848 16.15 7.91 38.55
CA LEU A 848 15.61 6.93 37.62
C LEU A 848 16.74 6.17 36.90
N ARG A 849 17.82 6.85 36.50
CA ARG A 849 19.05 6.20 36.00
C ARG A 849 19.73 5.30 37.04
N HIS A 850 19.75 5.69 38.31
CA HIS A 850 20.34 4.86 39.36
C HIS A 850 19.54 3.56 39.59
N THR A 851 18.20 3.63 39.60
CA THR A 851 17.34 2.46 39.79
C THR A 851 17.27 1.55 38.56
N LEU A 852 17.20 2.11 37.35
CA LEU A 852 17.17 1.32 36.12
C LEU A 852 18.56 0.78 35.76
N GLY A 853 19.57 1.64 35.78
CA GLY A 853 20.94 1.34 35.35
C GLY A 853 21.36 2.07 34.06
N ALA A 854 22.54 1.72 33.58
CA ALA A 854 23.23 2.37 32.47
C ALA A 854 22.52 2.17 31.11
N GLY A 855 22.61 3.17 30.23
CA GLY A 855 22.20 3.07 28.83
C GLY A 855 20.71 2.86 28.58
N ILE A 856 19.83 3.25 29.52
CA ILE A 856 18.37 3.10 29.41
C ILE A 856 17.67 4.46 29.31
N LEU A 857 18.07 5.45 30.13
CA LEU A 857 17.54 6.82 30.06
C LEU A 857 18.60 7.78 29.50
N ALA A 858 18.37 8.24 28.27
CA ALA A 858 19.20 9.23 27.58
C ALA A 858 18.83 10.67 27.98
N THR A 859 19.82 11.55 27.91
CA THR A 859 19.59 13.00 27.85
C THR A 859 19.78 13.46 26.42
N THR A 860 18.77 14.15 25.89
CA THR A 860 18.83 14.76 24.56
C THR A 860 18.90 16.27 24.67
N SER A 861 19.14 16.95 23.54
CA SER A 861 19.25 18.42 23.48
C SER A 861 18.00 19.20 23.97
N GLY A 862 16.86 18.54 24.19
CA GLY A 862 15.61 19.19 24.63
C GLY A 862 14.84 18.48 25.76
N GLY A 863 15.32 17.35 26.28
CA GLY A 863 14.60 16.56 27.28
C GLY A 863 15.20 15.18 27.51
N TYR A 864 14.37 14.23 27.95
CA TYR A 864 14.78 12.86 28.24
C TYR A 864 14.08 11.86 27.31
N ALA A 865 14.73 10.72 27.05
CA ALA A 865 14.17 9.62 26.28
C ALA A 865 14.53 8.29 26.95
N LEU A 866 13.57 7.37 27.04
CA LEU A 866 13.78 6.06 27.65
C LEU A 866 13.75 4.95 26.60
N TYR A 867 14.88 4.27 26.41
CA TYR A 867 14.97 3.12 25.54
C TYR A 867 14.48 1.86 26.27
N ALA A 868 13.31 1.37 25.86
CA ALA A 868 12.72 0.11 26.28
C ALA A 868 12.17 -0.59 25.04
N THR A 869 12.34 -1.91 24.91
CA THR A 869 11.78 -2.65 23.78
C THR A 869 10.24 -2.63 23.86
N PRO A 870 9.49 -2.28 22.80
CA PRO A 870 8.03 -2.15 22.89
C PRO A 870 7.34 -3.38 23.47
N ARG A 871 7.82 -4.58 23.12
CA ARG A 871 7.30 -5.85 23.63
C ARG A 871 7.57 -6.14 25.12
N THR A 872 8.31 -5.31 25.84
CA THR A 872 8.47 -5.43 27.30
C THR A 872 7.52 -4.52 28.10
N ILE A 873 6.69 -3.73 27.42
CA ILE A 873 5.69 -2.83 28.02
C ILE A 873 4.29 -3.44 27.83
N ASP A 874 3.55 -3.67 28.92
CA ASP A 874 2.22 -4.31 28.87
C ASP A 874 1.17 -3.52 28.06
N VAL A 875 1.19 -2.19 28.10
CA VAL A 875 0.36 -1.32 27.23
C VAL A 875 0.59 -1.65 25.75
N ASN A 876 1.85 -1.76 25.33
CA ASN A 876 2.21 -2.01 23.94
C ASN A 876 1.94 -3.47 23.53
N GLN A 877 2.03 -4.42 24.46
CA GLN A 877 1.56 -5.80 24.25
C GLN A 877 0.02 -5.84 24.04
N CYS A 878 -0.73 -5.07 24.84
CA CYS A 878 -2.18 -4.96 24.73
C CYS A 878 -2.59 -4.35 23.38
N GLU A 879 -1.91 -3.29 22.94
CA GLU A 879 -2.11 -2.68 21.62
C GLU A 879 -1.66 -3.61 20.46
N GLU A 880 -0.58 -4.40 20.60
CA GLU A 880 -0.19 -5.43 19.61
C GLU A 880 -1.25 -6.56 19.52
N PHE A 881 -1.79 -7.03 20.65
CA PHE A 881 -2.84 -8.05 20.67
C PHE A 881 -4.17 -7.53 20.09
N ALA A 882 -4.55 -6.28 20.37
CA ALA A 882 -5.72 -5.64 19.75
C ALA A 882 -5.60 -5.59 18.22
N ALA A 883 -4.44 -5.16 17.69
CA ALA A 883 -4.18 -5.12 16.25
C ALA A 883 -4.15 -6.52 15.61
N ARG A 884 -3.64 -7.54 16.33
CA ARG A 884 -3.71 -8.95 15.90
C ARG A 884 -5.15 -9.48 15.87
N ALA A 885 -5.99 -9.09 16.83
CA ALA A 885 -7.39 -9.51 16.85
C ALA A 885 -8.15 -8.99 15.63
N GLU A 886 -8.03 -7.70 15.31
CA GLU A 886 -8.68 -7.09 14.15
C GLU A 886 -8.22 -7.74 12.84
N PHE A 887 -6.92 -7.98 12.67
CA PHE A 887 -6.37 -8.71 11.51
C PHE A 887 -6.95 -10.13 11.36
N ARG A 888 -7.19 -10.83 12.48
CA ARG A 888 -7.81 -12.17 12.47
C ARG A 888 -9.30 -12.10 12.14
N ARG A 889 -10.00 -11.05 12.58
CA ARG A 889 -11.40 -10.76 12.21
C ARG A 889 -11.51 -10.46 10.70
N GLU A 890 -10.59 -9.66 10.13
CA GLU A 890 -10.53 -9.40 8.67
C GLU A 890 -10.32 -10.66 7.81
N ASP A 891 -9.49 -11.61 8.26
CA ASP A 891 -9.27 -12.90 7.57
C ASP A 891 -10.38 -13.94 7.88
N GLY A 892 -11.39 -13.60 8.71
CA GLY A 892 -12.53 -14.45 9.04
C GLY A 892 -12.31 -15.45 10.18
N GLU A 893 -11.20 -15.34 10.92
CA GLU A 893 -10.84 -16.22 12.04
C GLU A 893 -11.39 -15.67 13.38
N THR A 894 -12.71 -15.49 13.48
CA THR A 894 -13.41 -14.85 14.63
C THR A 894 -13.03 -15.43 15.99
N SER A 895 -12.92 -16.75 16.12
CA SER A 895 -12.53 -17.40 17.38
C SER A 895 -11.05 -17.17 17.74
N ALA A 896 -10.17 -16.97 16.74
CA ALA A 896 -8.77 -16.61 16.98
C ALA A 896 -8.62 -15.11 17.32
N ALA A 897 -9.45 -14.25 16.70
CA ALA A 897 -9.56 -12.85 17.11
C ALA A 897 -9.97 -12.73 18.58
N ARG A 898 -10.97 -13.51 19.01
CA ARG A 898 -11.45 -13.60 20.39
C ARG A 898 -10.32 -13.97 21.38
N GLU A 899 -9.50 -14.96 21.03
CA GLU A 899 -8.33 -15.36 21.83
C GLU A 899 -7.32 -14.21 21.99
N PHE A 900 -7.05 -13.43 20.94
CA PHE A 900 -6.18 -12.25 21.04
C PHE A 900 -6.79 -11.10 21.86
N VAL A 901 -8.10 -10.84 21.77
CA VAL A 901 -8.76 -9.86 22.65
C VAL A 901 -8.68 -10.32 24.12
N GLN A 902 -8.81 -11.62 24.39
CA GLN A 902 -8.65 -12.13 25.76
C GLN A 902 -7.22 -11.94 26.27
N TYR A 903 -6.19 -12.25 25.47
CA TYR A 903 -4.80 -11.97 25.87
C TYR A 903 -4.53 -10.47 26.09
N ALA A 904 -5.19 -9.58 25.35
CA ALA A 904 -5.14 -8.15 25.60
C ALA A 904 -5.79 -7.76 26.95
N LEU A 905 -6.85 -8.45 27.37
CA LEU A 905 -7.57 -8.22 28.63
C LEU A 905 -6.87 -8.87 29.85
N ASP A 906 -6.19 -10.01 29.69
CA ASP A 906 -5.46 -10.71 30.76
C ASP A 906 -4.23 -9.94 31.28
N LEU A 907 -3.77 -8.93 30.52
CA LEU A 907 -2.69 -8.04 30.96
C LEU A 907 -3.11 -7.07 32.07
N TRP A 908 -4.41 -6.78 32.22
CA TRP A 908 -4.95 -5.78 33.14
C TRP A 908 -5.09 -6.32 34.57
N ARG A 909 -4.55 -5.59 35.55
CA ARG A 909 -4.40 -6.04 36.94
C ARG A 909 -5.05 -5.09 37.97
N GLY A 910 -5.97 -4.26 37.51
CA GLY A 910 -6.65 -3.25 38.32
C GLY A 910 -6.83 -1.95 37.53
N GLU A 911 -6.58 -0.84 38.21
CA GLU A 911 -6.58 0.50 37.63
C GLU A 911 -5.25 0.79 36.90
N PRO A 912 -5.24 1.19 35.61
CA PRO A 912 -4.02 1.64 34.95
C PRO A 912 -3.37 2.84 35.66
N LEU A 913 -2.04 2.79 35.80
CA LEU A 913 -1.24 3.82 36.48
C LEU A 913 -1.74 4.11 37.91
N ASP A 914 -2.11 3.06 38.67
CA ASP A 914 -2.52 3.21 40.06
C ASP A 914 -1.40 3.80 40.93
N GLY A 915 -1.77 4.72 41.83
CA GLY A 915 -0.86 5.50 42.67
C GLY A 915 -0.04 6.60 41.95
N VAL A 916 -0.14 6.73 40.62
CA VAL A 916 0.68 7.69 39.84
C VAL A 916 0.01 9.08 39.78
N PRO A 917 0.70 10.16 40.19
CA PRO A 917 0.19 11.53 40.14
C PRO A 917 0.51 12.25 38.83
N GLY A 918 -0.17 13.39 38.61
CA GLY A 918 0.18 14.37 37.58
C GLY A 918 -0.79 14.35 36.38
N PRO A 919 -1.05 15.50 35.72
CA PRO A 919 -2.00 15.58 34.61
C PRO A 919 -1.78 14.57 33.48
N ALA A 920 -0.52 14.22 33.18
CA ALA A 920 -0.22 13.22 32.15
C ALA A 920 -0.63 11.80 32.57
N ALA A 921 -0.50 11.45 33.86
CA ALA A 921 -0.95 10.16 34.37
C ALA A 921 -2.48 10.06 34.38
N ASP A 922 -3.17 11.15 34.76
CA ASP A 922 -4.64 11.21 34.73
C ASP A 922 -5.20 11.09 33.30
N ALA A 923 -4.61 11.83 32.34
CA ALA A 923 -4.99 11.73 30.93
C ALA A 923 -4.71 10.33 30.34
N ALA A 924 -3.56 9.73 30.67
CA ALA A 924 -3.23 8.37 30.24
C ALA A 924 -4.17 7.33 30.88
N ARG A 925 -4.56 7.50 32.14
CA ARG A 925 -5.53 6.65 32.84
C ARG A 925 -6.90 6.69 32.16
N VAL A 926 -7.37 7.87 31.72
CA VAL A 926 -8.60 8.00 30.91
C VAL A 926 -8.46 7.26 29.58
N ARG A 927 -7.38 7.49 28.80
CA ARG A 927 -7.14 6.79 27.52
C ARG A 927 -7.17 5.25 27.68
N LEU A 928 -6.49 4.76 28.71
CA LEU A 928 -6.37 3.33 28.97
C LEU A 928 -7.71 2.73 29.44
N ARG A 929 -8.46 3.42 30.30
CA ARG A 929 -9.84 3.00 30.66
C ARG A 929 -10.73 2.85 29.42
N THR A 930 -10.69 3.81 28.48
CA THR A 930 -11.42 3.71 27.21
C THR A 930 -10.99 2.49 26.40
N LEU A 931 -9.69 2.30 26.17
CA LEU A 931 -9.16 1.11 25.45
C LEU A 931 -9.64 -0.21 26.07
N ARG A 932 -9.68 -0.32 27.40
CA ARG A 932 -10.19 -1.53 28.08
C ARG A 932 -11.69 -1.75 27.83
N LEU A 933 -12.51 -0.71 27.88
CA LEU A 933 -13.96 -0.80 27.64
C LEU A 933 -14.25 -1.19 26.18
N ASP A 934 -13.48 -0.64 25.25
CA ASP A 934 -13.67 -0.91 23.82
C ASP A 934 -13.19 -2.34 23.47
N LEU A 935 -12.10 -2.83 24.09
CA LEU A 935 -11.72 -4.26 24.04
C LEU A 935 -12.81 -5.18 24.61
N CYS A 936 -13.49 -4.78 25.69
CA CYS A 936 -14.64 -5.51 26.22
C CYS A 936 -15.82 -5.54 25.23
N ALA A 937 -16.10 -4.44 24.51
CA ALA A 937 -17.08 -4.42 23.43
C ALA A 937 -16.67 -5.37 22.28
N THR A 938 -15.42 -5.31 21.81
CA THR A 938 -14.92 -6.17 20.74
C THR A 938 -14.94 -7.66 21.12
N ARG A 939 -14.64 -8.02 22.38
CA ARG A 939 -14.83 -9.41 22.85
C ARG A 939 -16.30 -9.82 22.74
N ALA A 940 -17.22 -8.99 23.23
CA ALA A 940 -18.65 -9.31 23.17
C ALA A 940 -19.17 -9.40 21.72
N GLU A 941 -18.73 -8.54 20.81
CA GLU A 941 -19.00 -8.66 19.37
C GLU A 941 -18.51 -10.00 18.79
N LEU A 942 -17.29 -10.42 19.14
CA LEU A 942 -16.72 -11.68 18.68
C LEU A 942 -17.43 -12.89 19.32
N ASP A 943 -17.88 -12.79 20.57
CA ASP A 943 -18.73 -13.79 21.22
C ASP A 943 -20.09 -13.92 20.47
N LEU A 944 -20.70 -12.81 20.03
CA LEU A 944 -21.89 -12.84 19.16
C LEU A 944 -21.60 -13.47 17.78
N GLU A 945 -20.47 -13.13 17.15
CA GLU A 945 -20.08 -13.66 15.83
C GLU A 945 -19.76 -15.16 15.86
N ASN A 946 -19.25 -15.69 16.98
CA ASN A 946 -19.05 -17.13 17.19
C ASN A 946 -20.35 -17.89 17.57
N GLY A 947 -21.41 -17.17 17.96
CA GLY A 947 -22.66 -17.76 18.48
C GLY A 947 -22.65 -18.06 19.99
N ASP A 948 -21.65 -17.59 20.73
CA ASP A 948 -21.46 -17.77 22.18
C ASP A 948 -22.37 -16.82 23.00
N PHE A 949 -23.63 -16.69 22.60
CA PHE A 949 -24.59 -15.69 23.09
C PHE A 949 -24.76 -15.66 24.62
N ALA A 950 -24.73 -16.83 25.27
CA ALA A 950 -24.85 -16.93 26.73
C ALA A 950 -23.61 -16.39 27.47
N GLN A 951 -22.42 -16.56 26.88
CA GLN A 951 -21.18 -15.99 27.42
C GLN A 951 -21.19 -14.46 27.26
N ALA A 952 -21.52 -13.97 26.06
CA ALA A 952 -21.67 -12.54 25.79
C ALA A 952 -22.64 -11.87 26.78
N THR A 953 -23.80 -12.48 27.05
CA THR A 953 -24.77 -12.01 28.04
C THR A 953 -24.15 -11.88 29.42
N THR A 954 -23.49 -12.95 29.90
CA THR A 954 -22.89 -13.01 31.24
C THR A 954 -21.81 -11.95 31.47
N ASP A 955 -20.96 -11.70 30.47
CA ASP A 955 -19.94 -10.65 30.54
C ASP A 955 -20.55 -9.23 30.47
N LEU A 956 -21.55 -9.03 29.60
CA LEU A 956 -22.25 -7.75 29.45
C LEU A 956 -23.07 -7.38 30.69
N ASP A 957 -23.67 -8.33 31.39
CA ASP A 957 -24.34 -8.10 32.69
C ASP A 957 -23.38 -7.59 33.78
N ALA A 958 -22.11 -7.99 33.76
CA ALA A 958 -21.09 -7.44 34.64
C ALA A 958 -20.71 -6.00 34.22
N LEU A 959 -20.52 -5.77 32.93
CA LEU A 959 -20.15 -4.46 32.38
C LEU A 959 -21.25 -3.42 32.52
N LEU A 960 -22.51 -3.78 32.29
CA LEU A 960 -23.67 -2.88 32.40
C LEU A 960 -24.01 -2.50 33.84
N ARG A 961 -23.65 -3.31 34.83
CA ARG A 961 -23.72 -2.91 36.25
C ARG A 961 -22.68 -1.85 36.62
N ALA A 962 -21.51 -1.87 36.00
CA ALA A 962 -20.47 -0.86 36.19
C ALA A 962 -20.67 0.39 35.30
N HIS A 963 -21.26 0.22 34.11
CA HIS A 963 -21.39 1.25 33.08
C HIS A 963 -22.81 1.29 32.48
N PRO A 964 -23.88 1.54 33.27
CA PRO A 964 -25.27 1.38 32.85
C PRO A 964 -25.70 2.25 31.66
N ALA A 965 -24.98 3.35 31.40
CA ALA A 965 -25.24 4.30 30.33
C ALA A 965 -24.45 4.05 29.02
N ARG A 966 -23.61 3.01 28.92
CA ARG A 966 -22.92 2.65 27.65
C ARG A 966 -23.92 2.00 26.67
N ALA A 967 -24.29 2.73 25.63
CA ALA A 967 -25.30 2.34 24.64
C ALA A 967 -24.85 1.18 23.72
N ASP A 968 -23.55 1.10 23.47
CA ASP A 968 -22.88 0.01 22.76
C ASP A 968 -23.01 -1.31 23.51
N PHE A 969 -22.61 -1.36 24.79
CA PHE A 969 -22.82 -2.55 25.65
C PHE A 969 -24.30 -2.92 25.71
N ARG A 970 -25.19 -1.94 25.76
CA ARG A 970 -26.65 -2.18 25.80
C ARG A 970 -27.15 -2.85 24.52
N ARG A 971 -26.75 -2.35 23.35
CA ARG A 971 -27.07 -2.92 22.04
C ARG A 971 -26.52 -4.35 21.90
N LEU A 972 -25.28 -4.59 22.30
CA LEU A 972 -24.69 -5.93 22.30
C LEU A 972 -25.45 -6.89 23.23
N HIS A 973 -25.94 -6.41 24.37
CA HIS A 973 -26.72 -7.22 25.31
C HIS A 973 -28.09 -7.62 24.73
N MET A 974 -28.78 -6.67 24.07
CA MET A 974 -30.02 -6.95 23.34
C MET A 974 -29.81 -7.96 22.21
N LEU A 975 -28.68 -7.90 21.49
CA LEU A 975 -28.33 -8.89 20.46
C LEU A 975 -28.01 -10.27 21.06
N ALA A 976 -27.33 -10.32 22.21
CA ALA A 976 -27.02 -11.58 22.91
C ALA A 976 -28.29 -12.29 23.38
N LEU A 977 -29.23 -11.56 23.97
CA LEU A 977 -30.54 -12.08 24.39
C LEU A 977 -31.39 -12.50 23.19
N ARG A 978 -31.42 -11.71 22.10
CA ARG A 978 -32.06 -12.10 20.83
C ARG A 978 -31.49 -13.40 20.27
N GLY A 979 -30.17 -13.59 20.31
CA GLY A 979 -29.50 -14.82 19.86
C GLY A 979 -29.88 -16.07 20.65
N GLN A 980 -30.35 -15.91 21.89
CA GLN A 980 -30.93 -16.98 22.73
C GLN A 980 -32.46 -17.14 22.55
N GLY A 981 -33.10 -16.34 21.71
CA GLY A 981 -34.57 -16.28 21.60
C GLY A 981 -35.27 -15.52 22.74
N ARG A 982 -34.52 -14.88 23.64
CA ARG A 982 -35.02 -14.17 24.83
C ARG A 982 -35.44 -12.73 24.47
N ILE A 983 -36.45 -12.61 23.60
CA ILE A 983 -36.87 -11.34 22.99
C ILE A 983 -37.39 -10.34 24.05
N ASP A 984 -38.21 -10.79 24.99
CA ASP A 984 -38.79 -9.92 26.02
C ASP A 984 -37.74 -9.37 26.98
N GLU A 985 -36.76 -10.17 27.40
CA GLU A 985 -35.63 -9.70 28.22
C GLU A 985 -34.75 -8.70 27.44
N ALA A 986 -34.66 -8.82 26.11
CA ALA A 986 -33.98 -7.83 25.26
C ALA A 986 -34.74 -6.50 25.20
N ILE A 987 -36.09 -6.55 25.22
CA ILE A 987 -36.98 -5.39 25.32
C ILE A 987 -36.85 -4.73 26.71
N GLU A 988 -36.93 -5.50 27.80
CA GLU A 988 -36.74 -5.02 29.18
C GLU A 988 -35.36 -4.39 29.39
N SER A 989 -34.30 -5.01 28.84
CA SER A 989 -32.93 -4.47 28.87
C SER A 989 -32.87 -3.06 28.26
N TYR A 990 -33.55 -2.82 27.14
CA TYR A 990 -33.65 -1.49 26.53
C TYR A 990 -34.44 -0.51 27.40
N GLU A 991 -35.56 -0.94 27.98
CA GLU A 991 -36.41 -0.06 28.79
C GLU A 991 -35.72 0.35 30.10
N ALA A 992 -34.97 -0.56 30.72
CA ALA A 992 -34.07 -0.26 31.83
C ALA A 992 -33.00 0.78 31.44
N TYR A 993 -32.44 0.72 30.24
CA TYR A 993 -31.52 1.74 29.72
C TYR A 993 -32.21 3.08 29.46
N ARG A 994 -33.40 3.06 28.85
CA ARG A 994 -34.22 4.25 28.57
C ARG A 994 -34.58 5.01 29.85
N ALA A 995 -34.80 4.30 30.97
CA ALA A 995 -35.01 4.91 32.29
C ALA A 995 -33.76 5.60 32.88
N HIS A 996 -32.55 5.18 32.49
CA HIS A 996 -31.28 5.78 32.93
C HIS A 996 -30.76 6.88 31.98
N ARG A 997 -31.25 6.94 30.73
CA ARG A 997 -30.88 7.98 29.75
C ARG A 997 -31.55 9.32 30.10
N ARG A 998 -30.83 10.43 29.93
CA ARG A 998 -31.43 11.77 30.05
C ARG A 998 -32.46 11.98 28.93
N GLN A 999 -33.52 12.74 29.21
CA GLN A 999 -34.49 13.12 28.19
C GLN A 999 -33.83 14.04 27.15
N GLY A 1000 -33.81 13.63 25.88
CA GLY A 1000 -33.43 14.48 24.74
C GLY A 1000 -32.36 13.93 23.79
N GLU A 1001 -31.55 12.95 24.19
CA GLU A 1001 -30.46 12.39 23.36
C GLU A 1001 -30.89 11.07 22.70
N PRO A 1002 -31.31 11.05 21.41
CA PRO A 1002 -31.57 9.81 20.69
C PRO A 1002 -30.26 9.10 20.33
N ASP A 1003 -30.19 7.79 20.53
CA ASP A 1003 -29.12 6.95 19.99
C ASP A 1003 -29.74 5.99 18.95
N PRO A 1004 -29.45 6.17 17.65
CA PRO A 1004 -30.11 5.39 16.60
C PRO A 1004 -29.78 3.89 16.67
N ALA A 1005 -28.70 3.47 17.34
CA ALA A 1005 -28.24 2.09 17.29
C ALA A 1005 -29.01 1.14 18.24
N PRO A 1006 -29.35 1.49 19.49
CA PRO A 1006 -30.36 0.79 20.29
C PRO A 1006 -31.79 1.13 19.85
N ASP A 1007 -32.09 2.41 19.55
CA ASP A 1007 -33.46 2.87 19.23
C ASP A 1007 -33.99 2.29 17.89
N ALA A 1008 -33.12 1.71 17.04
CA ALA A 1008 -33.51 0.89 15.89
C ALA A 1008 -33.71 -0.60 16.24
N LEU A 1009 -32.80 -1.20 17.03
CA LEU A 1009 -32.88 -2.61 17.40
C LEU A 1009 -34.11 -2.89 18.29
N TYR A 1010 -34.49 -1.97 19.17
CA TYR A 1010 -35.73 -2.10 19.96
C TYR A 1010 -36.98 -2.21 19.07
N ARG A 1011 -37.05 -1.43 17.98
CA ARG A 1011 -38.16 -1.52 17.01
C ARG A 1011 -38.13 -2.85 16.25
N GLU A 1012 -36.95 -3.30 15.81
CA GLU A 1012 -36.80 -4.62 15.18
C GLU A 1012 -37.23 -5.77 16.10
N LEU A 1013 -37.00 -5.66 17.42
CA LEU A 1013 -37.43 -6.64 18.42
C LEU A 1013 -38.95 -6.61 18.66
N LEU A 1014 -39.58 -5.42 18.64
CA LEU A 1014 -41.04 -5.30 18.68
C LEU A 1014 -41.68 -5.88 17.40
N ASP A 1015 -41.17 -5.52 16.22
CA ASP A 1015 -41.62 -6.06 14.93
C ASP A 1015 -41.47 -7.60 14.88
N ALA A 1016 -40.38 -8.14 15.44
CA ALA A 1016 -40.16 -9.58 15.54
C ALA A 1016 -41.12 -10.27 16.52
N ARG A 1017 -41.40 -9.65 17.68
CA ARG A 1017 -42.40 -10.13 18.66
C ARG A 1017 -43.80 -10.16 18.06
N GLU A 1018 -44.18 -9.17 17.26
CA GLU A 1018 -45.47 -9.17 16.56
C GLU A 1018 -45.51 -10.17 15.39
N SER A 1019 -44.40 -10.37 14.67
CA SER A 1019 -44.32 -11.27 13.51
C SER A 1019 -44.45 -12.76 13.87
N GLY A 1020 -44.20 -13.13 15.13
CA GLY A 1020 -44.38 -14.49 15.65
C GLY A 1020 -45.82 -14.87 15.97
N ARG A 1021 -46.78 -13.94 15.92
CA ARG A 1021 -48.19 -14.20 16.22
C ARG A 1021 -48.93 -14.83 15.04
N THR A 1022 -49.88 -15.71 15.35
CA THR A 1022 -50.75 -16.34 14.33
C THR A 1022 -52.02 -15.51 14.16
N ALA A 1023 -52.45 -15.33 12.90
CA ALA A 1023 -53.60 -14.51 12.55
C ALA A 1023 -54.68 -15.33 11.82
N ILE A 1024 -55.94 -15.10 12.15
CA ILE A 1024 -57.11 -15.68 11.45
C ILE A 1024 -58.00 -14.54 10.96
N THR A 1025 -58.24 -14.48 9.66
CA THR A 1025 -59.08 -13.45 9.03
C THR A 1025 -60.35 -14.09 8.47
N ILE A 1026 -61.51 -13.60 8.90
CA ILE A 1026 -62.84 -14.04 8.47
C ILE A 1026 -63.41 -12.93 7.57
N GLU A 1027 -63.48 -13.15 6.26
CA GLU A 1027 -63.95 -12.19 5.25
C GLU A 1027 -65.24 -12.67 4.55
N THR A 1028 -66.02 -11.77 3.95
CA THR A 1028 -67.20 -12.10 3.12
C THR A 1028 -67.07 -11.60 1.69
N ALA A 1029 -67.49 -12.40 0.70
CA ALA A 1029 -67.54 -12.04 -0.71
C ALA A 1029 -68.96 -12.21 -1.31
N PRO A 1030 -69.46 -11.24 -2.10
CA PRO A 1030 -68.88 -9.91 -2.37
C PRO A 1030 -68.96 -8.98 -1.13
N PRO A 1031 -68.09 -7.94 -1.05
CA PRO A 1031 -67.96 -7.09 0.15
C PRO A 1031 -69.25 -6.44 0.66
N ASP A 1032 -70.07 -5.89 -0.25
CA ASP A 1032 -71.12 -4.93 0.10
C ASP A 1032 -72.40 -5.55 0.70
N ALA A 1033 -72.55 -6.88 0.62
CA ALA A 1033 -73.89 -7.47 0.55
C ALA A 1033 -74.51 -7.92 1.89
N HIS A 1034 -73.73 -8.23 2.95
CA HIS A 1034 -74.26 -9.00 4.11
C HIS A 1034 -73.96 -8.44 5.50
N LYS A 1035 -74.54 -7.27 5.81
CA LYS A 1035 -74.62 -6.73 7.19
C LYS A 1035 -75.26 -7.68 8.21
N GLN A 1036 -76.05 -8.66 7.76
CA GLN A 1036 -76.67 -9.66 8.65
C GLN A 1036 -75.63 -10.70 9.13
N VAL A 1037 -74.85 -11.27 8.22
CA VAL A 1037 -73.82 -12.29 8.55
C VAL A 1037 -72.78 -11.73 9.51
N LEU A 1038 -72.32 -10.49 9.29
CA LEU A 1038 -71.38 -9.83 10.20
C LEU A 1038 -71.96 -9.61 11.61
N ARG A 1039 -73.28 -9.38 11.76
CA ARG A 1039 -73.95 -9.24 13.07
C ARG A 1039 -74.16 -10.58 13.79
N ASP A 1040 -74.48 -11.63 13.05
CA ASP A 1040 -74.64 -12.96 13.65
C ASP A 1040 -73.28 -13.54 14.06
N LEU A 1041 -72.19 -13.20 13.34
CA LEU A 1041 -70.81 -13.41 13.79
C LEU A 1041 -70.45 -12.57 15.04
N ASP A 1042 -70.75 -11.27 15.06
CA ASP A 1042 -70.50 -10.35 16.19
C ASP A 1042 -71.05 -10.92 17.52
N ARG A 1043 -72.29 -11.42 17.47
CA ARG A 1043 -72.99 -12.01 18.63
C ARG A 1043 -72.40 -13.37 19.07
N THR A 1044 -71.76 -14.11 18.18
CA THR A 1044 -71.39 -15.53 18.42
C THR A 1044 -69.89 -15.76 18.64
N LEU A 1045 -69.02 -15.02 17.96
CA LEU A 1045 -67.55 -15.19 18.04
C LEU A 1045 -67.02 -15.11 19.48
N PRO A 1046 -67.31 -14.08 20.30
CA PRO A 1046 -66.78 -14.00 21.66
C PRO A 1046 -67.26 -15.15 22.57
N SER A 1047 -68.51 -15.59 22.38
CA SER A 1047 -69.12 -16.67 23.17
C SER A 1047 -68.52 -18.04 22.83
N LEU A 1048 -68.19 -18.28 21.55
CA LEU A 1048 -67.68 -19.56 21.08
C LEU A 1048 -66.16 -19.67 21.26
N LEU A 1049 -65.40 -18.59 21.08
CA LEU A 1049 -63.98 -18.54 21.45
C LEU A 1049 -63.78 -18.80 22.95
N SER A 1050 -64.65 -18.27 23.80
CA SER A 1050 -64.63 -18.53 25.26
C SER A 1050 -64.90 -19.99 25.66
N LEU A 1051 -65.50 -20.81 24.78
CA LEU A 1051 -65.77 -22.23 25.02
C LEU A 1051 -64.60 -23.16 24.62
N SER A 1052 -63.54 -22.61 24.03
CA SER A 1052 -62.44 -23.38 23.43
C SER A 1052 -61.29 -23.74 24.37
N GLY A 1053 -61.29 -23.20 25.58
CA GLY A 1053 -60.14 -23.24 26.49
C GLY A 1053 -59.11 -22.13 26.26
N LEU A 1054 -59.26 -21.31 25.22
CA LEU A 1054 -58.52 -20.05 25.08
C LEU A 1054 -59.05 -19.02 26.09
N ALA A 1055 -58.17 -18.49 26.93
CA ALA A 1055 -58.52 -17.42 27.85
C ALA A 1055 -58.64 -16.06 27.10
N PRO A 1056 -59.45 -15.08 27.59
CA PRO A 1056 -59.73 -13.83 26.87
C PRO A 1056 -58.52 -12.89 26.67
N ASP A 1057 -57.40 -13.18 27.30
CA ASP A 1057 -56.09 -12.52 27.17
C ASP A 1057 -55.17 -13.20 26.14
N GLN A 1058 -55.49 -14.42 25.68
CA GLN A 1058 -54.71 -15.18 24.70
C GLN A 1058 -55.06 -14.85 23.23
N TYR A 1059 -56.10 -14.03 23.00
CA TYR A 1059 -56.53 -13.60 21.67
C TYR A 1059 -57.10 -12.18 21.64
N GLU A 1060 -56.84 -11.46 20.55
CA GLU A 1060 -57.38 -10.13 20.27
C GLU A 1060 -58.33 -10.22 19.05
N ILE A 1061 -59.57 -9.73 19.17
CA ILE A 1061 -60.51 -9.61 18.04
C ILE A 1061 -60.53 -8.16 17.56
N LEU A 1062 -60.23 -7.94 16.28
CA LEU A 1062 -60.22 -6.65 15.62
C LEU A 1062 -61.23 -6.65 14.46
N GLY A 1063 -62.01 -5.57 14.33
CA GLY A 1063 -62.89 -5.38 13.17
C GLY A 1063 -62.08 -5.13 11.90
N HIS A 1064 -62.42 -5.84 10.82
CA HIS A 1064 -61.78 -5.69 9.51
C HIS A 1064 -62.78 -5.20 8.45
N THR A 1065 -62.27 -4.64 7.35
CA THR A 1065 -63.05 -3.91 6.33
C THR A 1065 -64.28 -4.67 5.82
N ASN A 1066 -64.17 -5.98 5.64
CA ASN A 1066 -65.23 -6.88 5.17
C ASN A 1066 -65.43 -8.07 6.14
N GLY A 1067 -65.11 -7.92 7.44
CA GLY A 1067 -64.87 -9.09 8.28
C GLY A 1067 -64.33 -8.87 9.69
N TYR A 1068 -63.68 -9.90 10.23
CA TYR A 1068 -63.00 -9.90 11.53
C TYR A 1068 -61.58 -10.47 11.41
N LEU A 1069 -60.67 -9.94 12.22
CA LEU A 1069 -59.31 -10.45 12.41
C LEU A 1069 -59.16 -10.93 13.86
N ILE A 1070 -58.68 -12.16 14.06
CA ILE A 1070 -58.32 -12.71 15.35
C ILE A 1070 -56.80 -12.87 15.38
N ARG A 1071 -56.11 -12.20 16.30
CA ARG A 1071 -54.68 -12.40 16.57
C ARG A 1071 -54.55 -13.30 17.80
N ALA A 1072 -53.82 -14.40 17.70
CA ALA A 1072 -53.50 -15.26 18.83
C ALA A 1072 -52.09 -14.96 19.37
N GLU A 1073 -51.91 -15.05 20.70
CA GLU A 1073 -50.57 -14.99 21.30
C GLU A 1073 -49.71 -16.20 20.88
N PRO A 1074 -48.36 -16.09 20.85
CA PRO A 1074 -47.50 -17.15 20.31
C PRO A 1074 -47.61 -18.52 21.01
N GLU A 1075 -48.04 -18.55 22.27
CA GLU A 1075 -48.23 -19.78 23.05
C GLU A 1075 -49.59 -20.48 22.78
N ALA A 1076 -50.54 -19.77 22.17
CA ALA A 1076 -51.86 -20.33 21.87
C ALA A 1076 -51.80 -21.21 20.61
N SER A 1077 -51.75 -22.53 20.82
CA SER A 1077 -51.70 -23.50 19.70
C SER A 1077 -52.88 -23.31 18.74
N LEU A 1078 -52.59 -23.18 17.45
CA LEU A 1078 -53.64 -23.04 16.43
C LEU A 1078 -54.57 -24.26 16.37
N ARG A 1079 -54.17 -25.46 16.84
CA ARG A 1079 -55.10 -26.58 16.99
C ARG A 1079 -56.26 -26.23 17.95
N SER A 1080 -55.97 -25.52 19.05
CA SER A 1080 -57.00 -25.00 19.96
C SER A 1080 -57.84 -23.91 19.29
N VAL A 1081 -57.24 -23.01 18.51
CA VAL A 1081 -57.98 -21.94 17.82
C VAL A 1081 -58.86 -22.46 16.67
N LEU A 1082 -58.44 -23.51 15.94
CA LEU A 1082 -59.30 -24.18 14.97
C LEU A 1082 -60.41 -24.98 15.65
N ALA A 1083 -60.12 -25.69 16.75
CA ALA A 1083 -61.15 -26.37 17.54
C ALA A 1083 -62.15 -25.38 18.18
N ALA A 1084 -61.72 -24.16 18.50
CA ALA A 1084 -62.59 -23.05 18.93
C ALA A 1084 -63.61 -22.65 17.85
N LEU A 1085 -63.15 -22.62 16.60
CA LEU A 1085 -63.92 -22.14 15.47
C LEU A 1085 -64.74 -23.25 14.81
N ASP A 1086 -64.41 -24.53 14.96
CA ASP A 1086 -65.12 -25.65 14.35
C ASP A 1086 -66.65 -25.64 14.61
N PRO A 1087 -67.17 -25.38 15.84
CA PRO A 1087 -68.61 -25.22 16.08
C PRO A 1087 -69.23 -24.02 15.35
N VAL A 1088 -68.47 -22.95 15.11
CA VAL A 1088 -68.88 -21.79 14.31
C VAL A 1088 -68.95 -22.19 12.83
N LEU A 1089 -67.91 -22.86 12.35
CA LEU A 1089 -67.67 -23.24 10.97
C LEU A 1089 -68.64 -24.32 10.48
N ARG A 1090 -69.02 -25.29 11.33
CA ARG A 1090 -70.09 -26.27 11.05
C ARG A 1090 -71.47 -25.63 10.92
N ARG A 1091 -71.73 -24.59 11.71
CA ARG A 1091 -73.03 -23.92 11.77
C ARG A 1091 -73.22 -22.90 10.64
N LEU A 1092 -72.16 -22.19 10.26
CA LEU A 1092 -72.17 -21.15 9.22
C LEU A 1092 -72.86 -21.59 7.91
N PRO A 1093 -72.54 -22.74 7.27
CA PRO A 1093 -73.20 -23.18 6.05
C PRO A 1093 -74.72 -23.30 6.17
N HIS A 1094 -75.23 -23.76 7.31
CA HIS A 1094 -76.67 -23.89 7.54
C HIS A 1094 -77.35 -22.53 7.71
N ASP A 1095 -76.81 -21.66 8.57
CA ASP A 1095 -77.38 -20.33 8.82
C ASP A 1095 -77.26 -19.43 7.55
N LEU A 1096 -76.21 -19.59 6.75
CA LEU A 1096 -76.05 -18.95 5.43
C LEU A 1096 -77.04 -19.50 4.40
N GLY A 1097 -77.29 -20.81 4.39
CA GLY A 1097 -78.22 -21.47 3.46
C GLY A 1097 -79.69 -21.03 3.59
N GLN A 1098 -80.05 -20.32 4.66
CA GLN A 1098 -81.37 -19.71 4.85
C GLN A 1098 -81.50 -18.32 4.17
N LEU A 1099 -80.40 -17.76 3.64
CA LEU A 1099 -80.39 -16.48 2.93
C LEU A 1099 -80.87 -16.62 1.48
N THR A 1100 -81.62 -15.64 1.00
CA THR A 1100 -82.16 -15.62 -0.38
C THR A 1100 -81.07 -15.53 -1.47
N ALA A 1101 -79.88 -15.08 -1.08
CA ALA A 1101 -78.63 -15.19 -1.81
C ALA A 1101 -77.50 -15.32 -0.75
N PRO A 1102 -76.88 -16.49 -0.56
CA PRO A 1102 -75.79 -16.66 0.41
C PRO A 1102 -74.47 -16.06 -0.12
N PRO A 1103 -73.70 -15.33 0.68
CA PRO A 1103 -72.32 -14.99 0.35
C PRO A 1103 -71.39 -16.18 0.53
N THR A 1104 -70.23 -16.13 -0.14
CA THR A 1104 -69.08 -16.95 0.23
C THR A 1104 -68.38 -16.32 1.44
N VAL A 1105 -68.27 -17.06 2.53
CA VAL A 1105 -67.45 -16.69 3.70
C VAL A 1105 -66.08 -17.34 3.60
N ARG A 1106 -65.01 -16.57 3.77
CA ARG A 1106 -63.62 -17.02 3.63
C ARG A 1106 -62.89 -16.88 4.96
N VAL A 1107 -62.33 -17.98 5.47
CA VAL A 1107 -61.63 -18.03 6.76
C VAL A 1107 -60.16 -18.40 6.51
N THR A 1108 -59.30 -17.39 6.51
CA THR A 1108 -57.87 -17.52 6.21
C THR A 1108 -57.06 -17.53 7.50
N CYS A 1109 -56.43 -18.66 7.82
CA CYS A 1109 -55.48 -18.79 8.91
C CYS A 1109 -54.05 -18.66 8.36
N TRP A 1110 -53.24 -17.76 8.91
CA TRP A 1110 -51.91 -17.47 8.42
C TRP A 1110 -50.89 -17.31 9.56
N GLN A 1111 -49.78 -18.03 9.45
CA GLN A 1111 -48.56 -17.82 10.23
C GLN A 1111 -47.68 -16.81 9.49
N ALA A 1112 -47.22 -15.79 10.22
CA ALA A 1112 -46.37 -14.68 9.77
C ALA A 1112 -46.91 -13.88 8.57
N PHE A 1113 -47.34 -12.65 8.82
CA PHE A 1113 -47.58 -11.66 7.76
C PHE A 1113 -46.31 -10.84 7.49
N PRO A 1114 -45.58 -11.07 6.37
CA PRO A 1114 -44.60 -10.11 5.92
C PRO A 1114 -45.32 -8.81 5.51
N THR A 1115 -44.98 -7.69 6.17
CA THR A 1115 -45.50 -6.34 5.90
C THR A 1115 -47.01 -6.13 6.06
N GLY A 1116 -47.49 -6.03 7.30
CA GLY A 1116 -48.47 -5.00 7.73
C GLY A 1116 -49.92 -5.05 7.20
N HIS A 1117 -50.31 -6.00 6.36
CA HIS A 1117 -51.68 -6.12 5.84
C HIS A 1117 -52.39 -7.41 6.32
N PRO A 1118 -53.48 -7.30 7.12
CA PRO A 1118 -54.16 -8.46 7.70
C PRO A 1118 -55.28 -9.02 6.80
N ALA A 1119 -54.97 -9.31 5.54
CA ALA A 1119 -55.93 -9.79 4.54
C ALA A 1119 -55.41 -11.07 3.86
N THR A 1120 -56.29 -11.87 3.25
CA THR A 1120 -55.84 -13.02 2.43
C THR A 1120 -54.79 -12.56 1.39
N PRO A 1121 -53.63 -13.24 1.24
CA PRO A 1121 -52.59 -12.84 0.29
C PRO A 1121 -53.16 -12.66 -1.13
N PRO A 1122 -52.77 -11.61 -1.90
CA PRO A 1122 -53.44 -11.26 -3.15
C PRO A 1122 -53.52 -12.42 -4.16
N ASP A 1123 -52.44 -13.18 -4.28
CA ASP A 1123 -52.30 -14.29 -5.23
C ASP A 1123 -53.17 -15.50 -4.81
N VAL A 1124 -53.22 -15.76 -3.49
CA VAL A 1124 -54.09 -16.77 -2.86
C VAL A 1124 -55.56 -16.38 -3.04
N ARG A 1125 -55.90 -15.11 -2.83
CA ARG A 1125 -57.26 -14.58 -3.03
C ARG A 1125 -57.72 -14.75 -4.48
N ALA A 1126 -56.89 -14.37 -5.45
CA ALA A 1126 -57.21 -14.50 -6.86
C ALA A 1126 -57.51 -15.96 -7.27
N ALA A 1127 -56.72 -16.92 -6.79
CA ALA A 1127 -56.96 -18.34 -7.02
C ALA A 1127 -58.23 -18.87 -6.30
N LEU A 1128 -58.56 -18.33 -5.13
CA LEU A 1128 -59.78 -18.71 -4.37
C LEU A 1128 -61.07 -18.13 -4.96
N ASP A 1129 -61.02 -17.00 -5.67
CA ASP A 1129 -62.20 -16.37 -6.28
C ASP A 1129 -62.76 -17.18 -7.47
N HIS A 1130 -62.15 -18.31 -7.83
CA HIS A 1130 -62.62 -19.25 -8.87
C HIS A 1130 -63.17 -20.57 -8.28
N ILE A 1131 -63.15 -20.75 -6.96
CA ILE A 1131 -63.58 -21.99 -6.29
C ILE A 1131 -65.02 -21.82 -5.77
N PRO A 1132 -65.98 -22.67 -6.20
CA PRO A 1132 -67.35 -22.59 -5.70
C PRO A 1132 -67.44 -23.08 -4.25
N GLY A 1133 -68.17 -22.36 -3.39
CA GLY A 1133 -68.41 -22.77 -2.01
C GLY A 1133 -69.10 -21.70 -1.16
N THR A 1134 -69.89 -22.14 -0.17
CA THR A 1134 -70.55 -21.25 0.80
C THR A 1134 -69.58 -20.82 1.91
N VAL A 1135 -68.72 -21.73 2.37
CA VAL A 1135 -67.63 -21.43 3.32
C VAL A 1135 -66.33 -22.05 2.82
N LEU A 1136 -65.27 -21.25 2.76
CA LEU A 1136 -63.92 -21.63 2.35
C LEU A 1136 -62.94 -21.43 3.51
N ILE A 1137 -62.39 -22.51 4.06
CA ILE A 1137 -61.29 -22.46 5.04
C ILE A 1137 -59.97 -22.55 4.28
N VAL A 1138 -59.01 -21.69 4.63
CA VAL A 1138 -57.72 -21.56 3.94
C VAL A 1138 -56.61 -21.49 4.98
N ILE A 1139 -55.53 -22.25 4.80
CA ILE A 1139 -54.38 -22.30 5.71
C ILE A 1139 -53.05 -22.12 4.95
N SER A 1140 -52.05 -21.54 5.62
CA SER A 1140 -50.72 -21.37 5.02
C SER A 1140 -49.95 -22.70 4.87
N PRO A 1141 -48.95 -22.78 3.97
CA PRO A 1141 -48.05 -23.93 3.88
C PRO A 1141 -47.15 -24.14 5.11
N GLY A 1142 -47.11 -23.21 6.07
CA GLY A 1142 -46.57 -23.43 7.41
C GLY A 1142 -47.52 -24.27 8.26
N LEU A 1143 -48.75 -23.78 8.42
CA LEU A 1143 -49.80 -24.39 9.21
C LEU A 1143 -50.19 -25.79 8.74
N HIS A 1144 -50.23 -26.03 7.42
CA HIS A 1144 -50.46 -27.39 6.90
C HIS A 1144 -49.37 -28.37 7.36
N ARG A 1145 -48.10 -27.98 7.39
CA ARG A 1145 -47.01 -28.86 7.87
C ARG A 1145 -47.16 -29.17 9.36
N GLU A 1146 -47.57 -28.20 10.17
CA GLU A 1146 -47.83 -28.38 11.61
C GLU A 1146 -49.04 -29.30 11.89
N LEU A 1147 -50.08 -29.25 11.05
CA LEU A 1147 -51.23 -30.18 11.10
C LEU A 1147 -50.87 -31.62 10.67
N THR A 1148 -49.81 -31.79 9.88
CA THR A 1148 -49.26 -33.11 9.48
C THR A 1148 -48.08 -33.61 10.33
N ALA A 1149 -47.60 -32.83 11.30
CA ALA A 1149 -46.34 -33.10 11.99
C ALA A 1149 -46.35 -34.40 12.84
N ASP A 1150 -47.49 -34.73 13.43
CA ASP A 1150 -47.70 -35.97 14.22
C ASP A 1150 -48.15 -37.16 13.34
N GLY A 1151 -48.02 -37.03 12.02
CA GLY A 1151 -48.58 -37.95 11.03
C GLY A 1151 -49.85 -37.40 10.36
N PRO A 1152 -50.48 -38.18 9.45
CA PRO A 1152 -51.69 -37.77 8.77
C PRO A 1152 -52.89 -37.77 9.72
N SER A 1153 -53.14 -36.63 10.36
CA SER A 1153 -54.37 -36.38 11.09
C SER A 1153 -55.57 -36.42 10.13
N ALA A 1154 -56.72 -36.90 10.62
CA ALA A 1154 -57.94 -37.02 9.81
C ALA A 1154 -58.36 -35.67 9.20
N ASP A 1155 -58.08 -34.55 9.87
CA ASP A 1155 -58.39 -33.22 9.38
C ASP A 1155 -57.36 -32.64 8.40
N ALA A 1156 -56.06 -32.98 8.51
CA ALA A 1156 -55.09 -32.58 7.48
C ALA A 1156 -55.44 -33.20 6.12
N ALA A 1157 -55.91 -34.45 6.09
CA ALA A 1157 -56.36 -35.14 4.89
C ALA A 1157 -57.61 -34.52 4.22
N ARG A 1158 -58.29 -33.57 4.89
CA ARG A 1158 -59.49 -32.87 4.37
C ARG A 1158 -59.15 -31.57 3.63
N PHE A 1159 -57.88 -31.17 3.55
CA PHE A 1159 -57.43 -29.99 2.81
C PHE A 1159 -56.86 -30.35 1.44
N GLN A 1160 -57.18 -29.55 0.43
CA GLN A 1160 -56.68 -29.66 -0.94
C GLN A 1160 -55.60 -28.59 -1.20
N PRO A 1161 -54.56 -28.88 -2.02
CA PRO A 1161 -53.53 -27.91 -2.35
C PRO A 1161 -54.05 -26.85 -3.33
N LEU A 1162 -53.76 -25.57 -3.05
CA LEU A 1162 -54.07 -24.44 -3.93
C LEU A 1162 -52.79 -24.04 -4.72
N HIS A 1163 -52.80 -24.24 -6.04
CA HIS A 1163 -51.69 -23.85 -6.91
C HIS A 1163 -51.99 -22.53 -7.64
N GLY A 1164 -50.94 -21.78 -7.99
CA GLY A 1164 -51.04 -20.60 -8.84
C GLY A 1164 -50.97 -20.93 -10.34
N GLU A 1165 -50.70 -19.91 -11.18
CA GLU A 1165 -50.50 -20.07 -12.63
C GLU A 1165 -49.15 -20.76 -12.96
N GLY A 1166 -49.03 -22.04 -12.64
CA GLY A 1166 -47.86 -22.86 -12.96
C GLY A 1166 -47.99 -24.29 -12.47
N ALA A 1167 -48.06 -25.25 -13.40
CA ALA A 1167 -48.36 -26.66 -13.12
C ALA A 1167 -47.27 -27.45 -12.34
N ASP A 1168 -46.16 -26.79 -11.98
CA ASP A 1168 -44.98 -27.41 -11.37
C ASP A 1168 -44.47 -26.60 -10.14
N GLN A 1169 -45.34 -25.76 -9.56
CA GLN A 1169 -45.05 -24.94 -8.38
C GLN A 1169 -45.59 -25.55 -7.08
N PRO A 1170 -44.90 -25.38 -5.93
CA PRO A 1170 -45.45 -25.77 -4.63
C PRO A 1170 -46.75 -25.00 -4.33
N PRO A 1171 -47.68 -25.58 -3.56
CA PRO A 1171 -48.97 -24.94 -3.29
C PRO A 1171 -48.80 -23.64 -2.50
N LEU A 1172 -49.48 -22.59 -2.97
CA LEU A 1172 -49.52 -21.26 -2.35
C LEU A 1172 -50.23 -21.27 -1.00
N ALA A 1173 -51.26 -22.10 -0.88
CA ALA A 1173 -52.05 -22.33 0.32
C ALA A 1173 -52.66 -23.75 0.27
N TRP A 1174 -53.34 -24.14 1.34
CA TRP A 1174 -54.21 -25.32 1.36
C TRP A 1174 -55.63 -24.89 1.74
N TYR A 1175 -56.66 -25.47 1.14
CA TYR A 1175 -58.04 -25.05 1.32
C TYR A 1175 -59.01 -26.22 1.54
N ARG A 1176 -60.14 -25.96 2.22
CA ARG A 1176 -61.27 -26.86 2.40
C ARG A 1176 -62.57 -26.11 2.16
N VAL A 1177 -63.46 -26.69 1.36
CA VAL A 1177 -64.85 -26.22 1.20
C VAL A 1177 -65.71 -26.88 2.27
N LEU A 1178 -66.69 -26.16 2.83
CA LEU A 1178 -67.79 -26.75 3.59
C LEU A 1178 -69.11 -26.55 2.81
N GLU A 1179 -69.76 -27.66 2.47
CA GLU A 1179 -71.05 -27.66 1.78
C GLU A 1179 -72.23 -27.64 2.76
N THR A 1180 -73.40 -27.22 2.29
CA THR A 1180 -74.62 -27.04 3.10
C THR A 1180 -75.32 -28.35 3.50
N SER A 1181 -74.70 -29.50 3.26
CA SER A 1181 -75.34 -30.83 3.26
C SER A 1181 -74.54 -31.97 3.90
N GLU A 1182 -73.41 -31.71 4.54
CA GLU A 1182 -72.71 -32.70 5.38
C GLU A 1182 -73.27 -32.71 6.81
N PRO A 1183 -73.89 -33.81 7.29
CA PRO A 1183 -74.14 -34.03 8.72
C PRO A 1183 -72.90 -34.61 9.42
N ASP A 1184 -72.68 -34.16 10.67
CA ASP A 1184 -71.63 -34.55 11.63
C ASP A 1184 -70.69 -35.72 11.29
N THR A 1185 -69.42 -35.37 11.00
CA THR A 1185 -68.21 -36.09 11.48
C THR A 1185 -67.05 -35.12 11.72
#